data_AF-A0A5Q4DIK6-F1
#
_entry.id   AF-A0A5Q4DIK6-F1
#
_cell.length_a   1.000
_cell.length_b   1.000
_cell.length_c   1.000
_cell.angle_alpha   90.00
_cell.angle_beta   90.00
_cell.angle_gamma   90.00
#
_symmetry.space_group_name_H-M   'P 1'
#
loop_
_entity.id
_entity.type
_entity.pdbx_description
1 polymer ?
#
loop_
_entity_poly.entity_id
_entity_poly.type
_entity_poly.pdbx_seq_one_letter_code
_entity_poly.pdbx_strand_id
1 'polypeptide(L)'
;MLELRAASNLRGHRIDLAWTWREAGARPGLRLVRQGRRYPSGPHDGTVVVDFDELFPTPAAPWGRIARLRCLADRSGSGEPLVQAELVLCFAGEDDPSPALVRLRMHDDGTGTPFEIEVDEVGSLGVGTGGTARWPSIEEIDVRGPSDTAVGTLVLSLGDPAEEPPGRISWVTAGVPGAVEAAFDQLEATVTLMRTEHPLVEVTLTEWETRLLPTTTSVTALLLPPDGLEGTEPRWHAVLEETPDQDAGVHVRSFRVADAARPPLVPQYYVAFVPDAGSPSGFVTEREWRTVEAATARYGFGEQLYGALPGVHVRYDEPTAAMRGRGQLRRYLELAGGGLDGLRSLADGLQTRHDVQRVRGDFLPWMARWIGWEPDLTAPLDAQRRDIGFAPEIFERVGTLPNLRALVNRATGWECRIKEFVHNVCLTNAPEEVHGWDFLERRWVGAGDGSAPAPALLSEGFEGTPALVVAGGARWIFWHSDRSGRRELWAQRQDGLDPAPRRVMLDTVDDAAELDFHDEDPAPLAEGAAVRLFWSSNREGQWDLWERTLDGFPAGPPHRLTDHLADDRNPATVRDGAGRTWLFWESNRRGPTDIWARVEDGVWGLPFRLTTAVRHDAMPAAALDGAGRLWLFWSADEGDRRLIRYQVLEGDDWSEPEIAVEQLDGPYRDEAPAAAFHDGRLRLFWHSNRSGGWDIWSRDHTGGAMDDPTTWTDPVRLTDPPEADAGAAVVEEGGTLHLAWRSQHRAPLHRSRTLDTADAAALSRLGTFEDRAHYTYDTATRNEDHFARDTVGVYLDAESGTPERIERVIARARDFVDPFRPVQVRYVWIPVVHAHEDAIPTDAVTAEEWEDEIT
;
A
#
# COMPACT_ATOMS: atom_id res chain seq x y z
N MET A 1 -5.73 -39.54 -14.96
CA MET A 1 -5.78 -38.27 -15.71
C MET A 1 -7.24 -38.00 -16.05
N LEU A 2 -7.76 -36.85 -15.62
CA LEU A 2 -9.14 -36.43 -15.85
C LEU A 2 -9.14 -35.39 -16.97
N GLU A 3 -9.91 -35.64 -18.03
CA GLU A 3 -10.01 -34.72 -19.17
C GLU A 3 -11.43 -34.17 -19.27
N LEU A 4 -11.63 -32.88 -18.95
CA LEU A 4 -12.95 -32.25 -18.96
C LEU A 4 -13.23 -31.57 -20.32
N ARG A 5 -14.36 -31.94 -20.94
CA ARG A 5 -14.80 -31.40 -22.24
C ARG A 5 -16.19 -30.79 -22.13
N ALA A 6 -16.42 -29.72 -22.87
CA ALA A 6 -17.73 -29.08 -23.04
C ALA A 6 -18.10 -28.99 -24.51
N ALA A 7 -19.39 -29.13 -24.83
CA ALA A 7 -19.94 -28.96 -26.17
C ALA A 7 -21.31 -28.29 -26.11
N SER A 8 -21.57 -27.34 -27.01
CA SER A 8 -22.90 -26.73 -27.13
C SER A 8 -23.91 -27.72 -27.71
N ASN A 9 -25.09 -27.85 -27.12
CA ASN A 9 -26.13 -28.71 -27.65
C ASN A 9 -26.81 -28.08 -28.88
N LEU A 10 -27.12 -28.87 -29.91
CA LEU A 10 -27.79 -28.37 -31.12
C LEU A 10 -29.24 -27.91 -30.89
N ARG A 11 -29.88 -28.33 -29.80
CA ARG A 11 -31.26 -27.94 -29.46
C ARG A 11 -31.37 -26.58 -28.78
N GLY A 12 -30.24 -25.92 -28.49
CA GLY A 12 -30.22 -24.63 -27.82
C GLY A 12 -30.21 -24.71 -26.30
N HIS A 13 -29.80 -23.61 -25.66
CA HIS A 13 -29.90 -23.34 -24.23
C HIS A 13 -29.25 -24.37 -23.30
N ARG A 14 -28.34 -25.20 -23.81
CA ARG A 14 -27.73 -26.31 -23.09
C ARG A 14 -26.27 -26.50 -23.48
N ILE A 15 -25.44 -26.81 -22.48
CA ILE A 15 -24.04 -27.21 -22.63
C ILE A 15 -23.91 -28.64 -22.11
N ASP A 16 -23.35 -29.51 -22.94
CA ASP A 16 -23.05 -30.90 -22.62
C ASP A 16 -21.61 -31.01 -22.15
N LEU A 17 -21.41 -31.44 -20.92
CA LEU A 17 -20.12 -31.64 -20.29
C LEU A 17 -19.84 -33.14 -20.22
N ALA A 18 -18.59 -33.52 -20.46
CA ALA A 18 -18.16 -34.90 -20.34
C ALA A 18 -16.73 -34.96 -19.83
N TRP A 19 -16.43 -35.91 -18.95
CA TRP A 19 -15.05 -36.23 -18.59
C TRP A 19 -14.86 -37.72 -18.40
N THR A 20 -13.62 -38.15 -18.59
CA THR A 20 -13.21 -39.54 -18.44
C THR A 20 -11.98 -39.60 -17.54
N TRP A 21 -11.94 -40.61 -16.67
CA TRP A 21 -10.78 -40.89 -15.83
C TRP A 21 -10.54 -42.41 -15.69
N ARG A 22 -9.33 -42.76 -15.25
CA ARG A 22 -8.90 -44.15 -15.02
C ARG A 22 -8.34 -44.25 -13.61
N GLU A 23 -8.81 -45.22 -12.83
CA GLU A 23 -8.35 -45.40 -11.44
C GLU A 23 -8.50 -46.83 -10.95
N ALA A 24 -7.63 -47.23 -10.02
CA ALA A 24 -7.74 -48.48 -9.27
C ALA A 24 -8.51 -48.23 -7.97
N GLY A 25 -9.68 -48.85 -7.81
CA GLY A 25 -10.47 -48.78 -6.57
C GLY A 25 -11.69 -47.83 -6.61
N ALA A 26 -11.95 -47.17 -5.48
CA ALA A 26 -13.13 -46.35 -5.23
C ALA A 26 -13.21 -45.12 -6.16
N ARG A 27 -14.40 -44.54 -6.32
CA ARG A 27 -14.59 -43.28 -7.07
C ARG A 27 -14.01 -42.11 -6.28
N PRO A 28 -13.29 -41.17 -6.92
CA PRO A 28 -12.82 -39.97 -6.25
C PRO A 28 -13.97 -38.99 -6.06
N GLY A 29 -13.96 -38.24 -4.96
CA GLY A 29 -14.83 -37.08 -4.81
C GLY A 29 -14.53 -36.07 -5.92
N LEU A 30 -15.55 -35.41 -6.45
CA LEU A 30 -15.40 -34.43 -7.52
C LEU A 30 -16.51 -33.41 -7.46
N ARG A 31 -16.12 -32.13 -7.42
CA ARG A 31 -17.03 -30.99 -7.51
C ARG A 31 -16.76 -30.20 -8.78
N LEU A 32 -17.77 -30.08 -9.64
CA LEU A 32 -17.74 -29.31 -10.87
C LEU A 32 -18.43 -27.96 -10.65
N VAL A 33 -17.69 -26.87 -10.80
CA VAL A 33 -18.18 -25.50 -10.55
C VAL A 33 -18.15 -24.70 -11.85
N ARG A 34 -19.17 -23.86 -12.08
CA ARG A 34 -19.21 -22.91 -13.21
C ARG A 34 -19.19 -21.45 -12.78
N GLN A 35 -18.72 -20.59 -13.69
CA GLN A 35 -18.80 -19.13 -13.60
C GLN A 35 -18.86 -18.48 -14.99
N GLY A 36 -19.40 -17.26 -15.10
CA GLY A 36 -19.70 -16.64 -16.40
C GLY A 36 -18.59 -15.83 -17.08
N ARG A 37 -17.53 -15.40 -16.38
CA ARG A 37 -16.51 -14.48 -16.95
C ARG A 37 -15.07 -14.98 -16.88
N ARG A 38 -14.78 -15.82 -15.88
CA ARG A 38 -13.48 -16.40 -15.58
C ARG A 38 -13.67 -17.83 -15.06
N TYR A 39 -12.57 -18.58 -14.99
CA TYR A 39 -12.57 -19.86 -14.30
C TYR A 39 -12.72 -19.67 -12.78
N PRO A 40 -13.61 -20.43 -12.11
CA PRO A 40 -13.66 -20.52 -10.66
C PRO A 40 -12.27 -20.69 -10.03
N SER A 41 -11.94 -19.89 -9.01
CA SER A 41 -10.68 -20.02 -8.27
C SER A 41 -10.74 -21.04 -7.14
N GLY A 42 -11.94 -21.47 -6.74
CA GLY A 42 -12.15 -22.45 -5.67
C GLY A 42 -13.50 -23.18 -5.78
N PRO A 43 -13.71 -24.24 -4.97
CA PRO A 43 -14.90 -25.09 -5.01
C PRO A 43 -16.20 -24.38 -4.60
N HIS A 44 -16.10 -23.16 -4.05
CA HIS A 44 -17.21 -22.30 -3.65
C HIS A 44 -17.28 -21.00 -4.48
N ASP A 45 -16.38 -20.79 -5.44
CA ASP A 45 -16.35 -19.60 -6.32
C ASP A 45 -17.18 -19.82 -7.58
N GLY A 46 -18.51 -19.80 -7.42
CA GLY A 46 -19.46 -19.94 -8.52
C GLY A 46 -20.57 -20.93 -8.22
N THR A 47 -21.24 -21.40 -9.27
CA THR A 47 -22.40 -22.29 -9.14
C THR A 47 -21.96 -23.74 -9.33
N VAL A 48 -22.21 -24.58 -8.32
CA VAL A 48 -21.95 -26.02 -8.39
C VAL A 48 -22.90 -26.67 -9.40
N VAL A 49 -22.33 -27.28 -10.43
CA VAL A 49 -23.06 -27.99 -11.49
C VAL A 49 -23.30 -29.44 -11.10
N VAL A 50 -22.28 -30.09 -10.51
CA VAL A 50 -22.31 -31.48 -10.02
C VAL A 50 -21.39 -31.58 -8.81
N ASP A 51 -21.81 -32.34 -7.80
CA ASP A 51 -20.96 -32.77 -6.70
C ASP A 51 -21.13 -34.29 -6.50
N PHE A 52 -20.04 -35.06 -6.64
CA PHE A 52 -20.08 -36.50 -6.49
C PHE A 52 -20.35 -36.92 -5.06
N ASP A 53 -19.88 -36.15 -4.07
CA ASP A 53 -20.11 -36.45 -2.66
C ASP A 53 -21.59 -36.23 -2.28
N GLU A 54 -22.34 -35.47 -3.09
CA GLU A 54 -23.80 -35.36 -2.96
C GLU A 54 -24.56 -36.51 -3.64
N LEU A 55 -24.04 -37.06 -4.75
CA LEU A 55 -24.70 -38.15 -5.49
C LEU A 55 -24.44 -39.52 -4.86
N PHE A 56 -23.32 -39.66 -4.17
CA PHE A 56 -22.79 -40.92 -3.66
C PHE A 56 -22.50 -40.85 -2.16
N PRO A 57 -23.40 -41.31 -1.27
CA PRO A 57 -23.14 -41.37 0.17
C PRO A 57 -21.94 -42.24 0.53
N THR A 58 -21.69 -43.24 -0.30
CA THR A 58 -20.45 -44.00 -0.28
C THR A 58 -19.92 -44.09 -1.71
N PRO A 59 -18.60 -44.26 -1.89
CA PRO A 59 -18.05 -44.44 -3.23
C PRO A 59 -18.60 -45.63 -4.00
N ALA A 60 -19.39 -46.53 -3.38
CA ALA A 60 -19.96 -47.72 -3.98
C ALA A 60 -21.48 -47.63 -4.29
N ALA A 61 -22.25 -46.79 -3.60
CA ALA A 61 -23.72 -46.77 -3.73
C ALA A 61 -24.25 -45.34 -3.91
N PRO A 62 -25.00 -45.03 -4.99
CA PRO A 62 -25.70 -43.76 -5.14
C PRO A 62 -26.95 -43.67 -4.28
N TRP A 63 -27.43 -42.45 -4.04
CA TRP A 63 -28.79 -42.23 -3.57
C TRP A 63 -29.83 -42.61 -4.64
N GLY A 64 -30.92 -43.26 -4.24
CA GLY A 64 -32.05 -43.54 -5.13
C GLY A 64 -32.83 -42.28 -5.50
N ARG A 65 -32.97 -41.34 -4.55
CA ARG A 65 -33.66 -40.06 -4.73
C ARG A 65 -33.00 -38.96 -3.89
N ILE A 66 -32.88 -37.76 -4.46
CA ILE A 66 -32.42 -36.55 -3.75
C ILE A 66 -33.43 -35.45 -3.99
N ALA A 67 -34.06 -34.94 -2.94
CA ALA A 67 -34.95 -33.79 -3.00
C ALA A 67 -34.25 -32.55 -2.45
N ARG A 68 -34.36 -31.43 -3.14
CA ARG A 68 -33.68 -30.18 -2.79
C ARG A 68 -34.64 -29.00 -2.83
N LEU A 69 -34.55 -28.14 -1.83
CA LEU A 69 -35.25 -26.87 -1.75
C LEU A 69 -34.25 -25.73 -1.59
N ARG A 70 -34.31 -24.74 -2.47
CA ARG A 70 -33.48 -23.52 -2.41
C ARG A 70 -34.34 -22.30 -2.16
N CYS A 71 -33.89 -21.49 -1.22
CA CYS A 71 -34.41 -20.15 -0.93
C CYS A 71 -33.50 -19.13 -1.62
N LEU A 72 -34.03 -18.40 -2.58
CA LEU A 72 -33.28 -17.52 -3.47
C LEU A 72 -33.60 -16.06 -3.20
N ALA A 73 -32.58 -15.21 -3.12
CA ALA A 73 -32.71 -13.75 -3.07
C ALA A 73 -32.23 -13.10 -4.38
N ASP A 74 -32.97 -12.12 -4.86
CA ASP A 74 -32.62 -11.38 -6.08
C ASP A 74 -31.46 -10.42 -5.79
N ARG A 75 -30.33 -10.59 -6.50
CA ARG A 75 -29.24 -9.61 -6.49
C ARG A 75 -29.46 -8.56 -7.57
N SER A 76 -29.38 -7.29 -7.20
CA SER A 76 -29.23 -6.20 -8.15
C SER A 76 -27.88 -6.31 -8.87
N GLY A 77 -27.83 -7.03 -10.00
CA GLY A 77 -26.77 -6.89 -11.01
C GLY A 77 -25.88 -8.10 -11.33
N SER A 78 -25.97 -9.26 -10.64
CA SER A 78 -25.07 -10.42 -10.88
C SER A 78 -25.62 -11.54 -11.77
N GLY A 79 -26.88 -11.46 -12.24
CA GLY A 79 -27.45 -12.38 -13.23
C GLY A 79 -27.80 -13.80 -12.73
N GLU A 80 -27.24 -14.28 -11.63
CA GLU A 80 -27.74 -15.46 -10.89
C GLU A 80 -28.22 -15.04 -9.49
N PRO A 81 -29.38 -15.54 -9.02
CA PRO A 81 -29.92 -15.24 -7.69
C PRO A 81 -29.05 -15.86 -6.59
N LEU A 82 -28.97 -15.19 -5.44
CA LEU A 82 -28.19 -15.65 -4.30
C LEU A 82 -28.96 -16.74 -3.55
N VAL A 83 -28.34 -17.88 -3.26
CA VAL A 83 -28.94 -18.92 -2.41
C VAL A 83 -28.77 -18.51 -0.94
N GLN A 84 -29.87 -18.15 -0.29
CA GLN A 84 -29.91 -17.76 1.13
C GLN A 84 -30.02 -18.99 2.04
N ALA A 85 -30.71 -20.03 1.57
CA ALA A 85 -30.75 -21.31 2.25
C ALA A 85 -30.94 -22.47 1.26
N GLU A 86 -30.43 -23.64 1.60
CA GLU A 86 -30.58 -24.88 0.85
C GLU A 86 -30.84 -26.04 1.81
N LEU A 87 -31.98 -26.72 1.62
CA LEU A 87 -32.31 -27.98 2.28
C LEU A 87 -32.14 -29.12 1.26
N VAL A 88 -31.40 -30.16 1.63
CA VAL A 88 -31.17 -31.37 0.83
C VAL A 88 -31.60 -32.58 1.65
N LEU A 89 -32.47 -33.41 1.05
CA LEU A 89 -33.00 -34.65 1.60
C LEU A 89 -32.57 -35.80 0.69
N CYS A 90 -31.77 -36.73 1.19
CA CYS A 90 -31.31 -37.87 0.40
C CYS A 90 -31.92 -39.18 0.88
N PHE A 91 -32.43 -39.99 -0.04
CA PHE A 91 -33.14 -41.24 0.20
C PHE A 91 -32.36 -42.42 -0.39
N ALA A 92 -32.25 -43.51 0.37
CA ALA A 92 -31.52 -44.70 -0.08
C ALA A 92 -32.19 -45.34 -1.30
N GLY A 93 -33.51 -45.54 -1.25
CA GLY A 93 -34.36 -45.94 -2.36
C GLY A 93 -35.22 -44.78 -2.91
N GLU A 94 -35.72 -44.93 -4.14
CA GLU A 94 -36.64 -43.95 -4.76
C GLU A 94 -37.94 -43.80 -3.94
N ASP A 95 -38.51 -44.93 -3.51
CA ASP A 95 -39.79 -45.00 -2.80
C ASP A 95 -39.67 -44.94 -1.26
N ASP A 96 -38.46 -44.71 -0.73
CA ASP A 96 -38.25 -44.71 0.72
C ASP A 96 -38.99 -43.53 1.37
N PRO A 97 -39.76 -43.77 2.46
CA PRO A 97 -40.62 -42.76 3.06
C PRO A 97 -39.86 -41.73 3.92
N SER A 98 -38.63 -42.05 4.33
CA SER A 98 -37.79 -41.20 5.16
C SER A 98 -36.42 -41.03 4.49
N PRO A 99 -35.84 -39.82 4.48
CA PRO A 99 -34.47 -39.64 4.01
C PRO A 99 -33.50 -40.30 5.00
N ALA A 100 -32.37 -40.78 4.48
CA ALA A 100 -31.26 -41.28 5.29
C ALA A 100 -30.29 -40.16 5.69
N LEU A 101 -30.28 -39.05 4.95
CA LEU A 101 -29.45 -37.86 5.20
C LEU A 101 -30.29 -36.59 5.04
N VAL A 102 -30.15 -35.67 5.99
CA VAL A 102 -30.68 -34.30 5.90
C VAL A 102 -29.53 -33.33 6.03
N ARG A 103 -29.35 -32.45 5.03
CA ARG A 103 -28.38 -31.36 5.06
C ARG A 103 -29.11 -30.03 4.90
N LEU A 104 -28.80 -29.07 5.76
CA LEU A 104 -29.35 -27.72 5.69
C LEU A 104 -28.20 -26.72 5.77
N ARG A 105 -28.14 -25.84 4.79
CA ARG A 105 -27.22 -24.69 4.73
C ARG A 105 -28.03 -23.42 4.72
N MET A 106 -27.68 -22.44 5.56
CA MET A 106 -28.37 -21.17 5.67
C MET A 106 -27.37 -20.03 5.86
N HIS A 107 -27.67 -18.85 5.33
CA HIS A 107 -27.00 -17.63 5.74
C HIS A 107 -27.75 -17.03 6.94
N ASP A 108 -27.06 -16.77 8.04
CA ASP A 108 -27.68 -16.15 9.20
C ASP A 108 -27.76 -14.62 9.01
N ASP A 109 -28.96 -14.08 8.79
CA ASP A 109 -29.18 -12.64 8.62
C ASP A 109 -28.77 -11.82 9.86
N GLY A 110 -28.75 -12.44 11.06
CA GLY A 110 -28.38 -11.76 12.30
C GLY A 110 -26.88 -11.59 12.47
N THR A 111 -26.07 -12.55 12.01
CA THR A 111 -24.61 -12.57 12.20
C THR A 111 -23.81 -12.38 10.91
N GLY A 112 -24.44 -12.53 9.75
CA GLY A 112 -23.78 -12.52 8.44
C GLY A 112 -22.86 -13.72 8.20
N THR A 113 -23.01 -14.81 8.98
CA THR A 113 -22.16 -16.01 8.89
C THR A 113 -22.92 -17.20 8.29
N PRO A 114 -22.22 -18.11 7.58
CA PRO A 114 -22.85 -19.34 7.10
C PRO A 114 -23.12 -20.31 8.26
N PHE A 115 -24.31 -20.88 8.27
CA PHE A 115 -24.76 -21.94 9.15
C PHE A 115 -24.95 -23.23 8.36
N GLU A 116 -24.44 -24.34 8.85
CA GLU A 116 -24.60 -25.67 8.23
C GLU A 116 -24.90 -26.71 9.29
N ILE A 117 -25.85 -27.60 8.98
CA ILE A 117 -26.13 -28.79 9.74
C ILE A 117 -26.27 -29.98 8.80
N GLU A 118 -25.68 -31.11 9.21
CA GLU A 118 -25.76 -32.39 8.55
C GLU A 118 -26.19 -33.43 9.57
N VAL A 119 -27.22 -34.20 9.24
CA VAL A 119 -27.77 -35.27 10.09
C VAL A 119 -27.70 -36.56 9.30
N ASP A 120 -26.70 -37.37 9.61
CA ASP A 120 -26.58 -38.75 9.16
C ASP A 120 -27.55 -39.66 9.93
N GLU A 121 -28.01 -40.73 9.29
CA GLU A 121 -28.90 -41.75 9.89
C GLU A 121 -30.20 -41.18 10.48
N VAL A 122 -30.91 -40.35 9.72
CA VAL A 122 -32.18 -39.75 10.16
C VAL A 122 -33.20 -40.84 10.54
N GLY A 123 -33.70 -40.78 11.78
CA GLY A 123 -34.63 -41.78 12.31
C GLY A 123 -36.08 -41.50 11.94
N SER A 124 -36.51 -40.23 12.02
CA SER A 124 -37.85 -39.81 11.62
C SER A 124 -37.89 -38.32 11.26
N LEU A 125 -38.82 -37.95 10.37
CA LEU A 125 -39.18 -36.57 10.10
C LEU A 125 -40.63 -36.33 10.51
N GLY A 126 -40.87 -35.38 11.41
CA GLY A 126 -42.20 -34.85 11.68
C GLY A 126 -42.48 -33.70 10.73
N VAL A 127 -43.63 -33.69 10.06
CA VAL A 127 -44.01 -32.57 9.19
C VAL A 127 -45.30 -31.92 9.70
N GLY A 128 -45.23 -30.62 9.95
CA GLY A 128 -46.35 -29.77 10.32
C GLY A 128 -46.67 -28.80 9.19
N THR A 129 -47.95 -28.50 8.99
CA THR A 129 -48.39 -27.41 8.12
C THR A 129 -49.40 -26.54 8.87
N GLY A 130 -49.32 -25.24 8.70
CA GLY A 130 -50.13 -24.26 9.41
C GLY A 130 -50.11 -22.90 8.74
N GLY A 131 -50.60 -21.89 9.45
CA GLY A 131 -50.62 -20.51 8.98
C GLY A 131 -51.06 -19.57 10.09
N THR A 132 -50.63 -18.32 9.99
CA THR A 132 -51.00 -17.22 10.89
C THR A 132 -51.56 -16.05 10.06
N ALA A 133 -52.09 -15.02 10.75
CA ALA A 133 -52.56 -13.80 10.07
C ALA A 133 -51.44 -13.06 9.32
N ARG A 134 -50.18 -13.24 9.74
CA ARG A 134 -48.99 -12.63 9.12
C ARG A 134 -48.39 -13.51 8.03
N TRP A 135 -48.25 -14.81 8.32
CA TRP A 135 -47.70 -15.81 7.41
C TRP A 135 -48.80 -16.79 6.97
N PRO A 136 -49.43 -16.60 5.81
CA PRO A 136 -50.55 -17.43 5.37
C PRO A 136 -50.18 -18.90 5.16
N SER A 137 -48.90 -19.22 4.96
CA SER A 137 -48.39 -20.59 4.89
C SER A 137 -47.15 -20.73 5.76
N ILE A 138 -47.20 -21.67 6.71
CA ILE A 138 -46.07 -22.08 7.54
C ILE A 138 -45.92 -23.60 7.41
N GLU A 139 -44.72 -24.05 7.12
CA GLU A 139 -44.37 -25.46 7.06
C GLU A 139 -43.23 -25.77 8.03
N GLU A 140 -43.40 -26.80 8.85
CA GLU A 140 -42.46 -27.17 9.90
C GLU A 140 -41.93 -28.59 9.63
N ILE A 141 -40.62 -28.78 9.75
CA ILE A 141 -39.97 -30.08 9.68
C ILE A 141 -39.19 -30.32 10.98
N ASP A 142 -39.67 -31.25 11.79
CA ASP A 142 -38.96 -31.76 12.95
C ASP A 142 -37.99 -32.86 12.51
N VAL A 143 -36.70 -32.60 12.61
CA VAL A 143 -35.64 -33.57 12.28
C VAL A 143 -35.25 -34.35 13.53
N ARG A 144 -35.35 -35.68 13.46
CA ARG A 144 -34.94 -36.59 14.54
C ARG A 144 -33.87 -37.59 14.10
N GLY A 145 -32.90 -37.84 14.97
CA GLY A 145 -31.81 -38.78 14.74
C GLY A 145 -32.22 -40.26 14.91
N PRO A 146 -31.27 -41.21 14.82
CA PRO A 146 -31.52 -42.66 14.74
C PRO A 146 -32.14 -43.28 16.01
N SER A 147 -32.24 -42.53 17.11
CA SER A 147 -32.91 -42.93 18.38
C SER A 147 -34.10 -42.04 18.76
N ASP A 148 -34.71 -41.38 17.77
CA ASP A 148 -35.79 -40.40 17.95
C ASP A 148 -35.38 -39.15 18.77
N THR A 149 -34.07 -38.92 18.88
CA THR A 149 -33.49 -37.73 19.51
C THR A 149 -33.79 -36.50 18.65
N ALA A 150 -34.41 -35.49 19.27
CA ALA A 150 -34.69 -34.21 18.61
C ALA A 150 -33.37 -33.52 18.23
N VAL A 151 -33.19 -33.23 16.94
CA VAL A 151 -32.01 -32.51 16.43
C VAL A 151 -32.35 -31.03 16.25
N GLY A 152 -33.51 -30.73 15.67
CA GLY A 152 -34.02 -29.38 15.53
C GLY A 152 -35.24 -29.32 14.61
N THR A 153 -35.80 -28.12 14.49
CA THR A 153 -37.00 -27.84 13.70
C THR A 153 -36.70 -26.78 12.65
N LEU A 154 -36.94 -27.11 11.39
CA LEU A 154 -36.96 -26.15 10.29
C LEU A 154 -38.35 -25.55 10.15
N VAL A 155 -38.47 -24.23 10.04
CA VAL A 155 -39.73 -23.53 9.80
C VAL A 155 -39.59 -22.69 8.53
N LEU A 156 -40.45 -22.96 7.55
CA LEU A 156 -40.55 -22.21 6.30
C LEU A 156 -41.84 -21.38 6.32
N SER A 157 -41.72 -20.06 6.33
CA SER A 157 -42.82 -19.11 6.38
C SER A 157 -42.94 -18.36 5.05
N LEU A 158 -44.12 -18.36 4.44
CA LEU A 158 -44.36 -17.81 3.10
C LEU A 158 -45.53 -16.84 3.05
N GLY A 159 -45.37 -15.78 2.26
CA GLY A 159 -46.46 -14.94 1.78
C GLY A 159 -46.84 -13.77 2.70
N ASP A 160 -45.89 -13.24 3.48
CA ASP A 160 -46.11 -11.97 4.19
C ASP A 160 -45.94 -10.79 3.21
N PRO A 161 -47.02 -10.06 2.85
CA PRO A 161 -46.93 -8.92 1.94
C PRO A 161 -46.29 -7.68 2.57
N ALA A 162 -46.06 -7.67 3.89
CA ALA A 162 -45.41 -6.57 4.61
C ALA A 162 -43.90 -6.80 4.82
N GLU A 163 -43.38 -7.97 4.42
CA GLU A 163 -41.95 -8.31 4.51
C GLU A 163 -41.32 -8.27 3.11
N GLU A 164 -40.14 -7.66 3.03
CA GLU A 164 -39.35 -7.59 1.79
C GLU A 164 -37.93 -8.05 2.15
N PRO A 165 -37.55 -9.31 1.87
CA PRO A 165 -38.25 -10.33 1.05
C PRO A 165 -39.52 -10.97 1.67
N PRO A 166 -40.48 -11.47 0.86
CA PRO A 166 -41.78 -12.00 1.32
C PRO A 166 -41.75 -13.43 1.92
N GLY A 167 -40.57 -14.03 2.05
CA GLY A 167 -40.35 -15.38 2.59
C GLY A 167 -39.27 -15.40 3.65
N ARG A 168 -39.45 -16.24 4.68
CA ARG A 168 -38.49 -16.43 5.77
C ARG A 168 -38.31 -17.92 6.07
N ILE A 169 -37.07 -18.35 6.22
CA ILE A 169 -36.72 -19.71 6.66
C ILE A 169 -35.95 -19.61 7.97
N SER A 170 -36.30 -20.44 8.95
CA SER A 170 -35.65 -20.44 10.26
C SER A 170 -35.34 -21.85 10.76
N TRP A 171 -34.17 -22.04 11.35
CA TRP A 171 -33.77 -23.30 11.99
C TRP A 171 -33.61 -23.12 13.50
N VAL A 172 -34.26 -24.00 14.27
CA VAL A 172 -34.16 -24.04 15.73
C VAL A 172 -33.48 -25.34 16.15
N THR A 173 -32.25 -25.25 16.65
CA THR A 173 -31.52 -26.41 17.18
C THR A 173 -32.10 -26.86 18.51
N ALA A 174 -32.33 -28.17 18.68
CA ALA A 174 -32.92 -28.71 19.90
C ALA A 174 -32.05 -28.41 21.13
N GLY A 175 -32.66 -27.84 22.17
CA GLY A 175 -31.99 -27.49 23.43
C GLY A 175 -31.12 -26.23 23.38
N VAL A 176 -31.03 -25.54 22.22
CA VAL A 176 -30.30 -24.27 22.08
C VAL A 176 -31.30 -23.12 21.94
N PRO A 177 -31.21 -22.07 22.76
CA PRO A 177 -32.07 -20.90 22.62
C PRO A 177 -31.62 -20.04 21.42
N GLY A 178 -32.55 -19.74 20.52
CA GLY A 178 -32.31 -18.93 19.32
C GLY A 178 -32.65 -19.68 18.04
N ALA A 179 -33.00 -18.93 17.00
CA ALA A 179 -33.22 -19.45 15.66
C ALA A 179 -32.22 -18.81 14.71
N VAL A 180 -31.69 -19.58 13.77
CA VAL A 180 -30.94 -19.06 12.63
C VAL A 180 -31.95 -18.73 11.55
N GLU A 181 -32.00 -17.50 11.07
CA GLU A 181 -33.02 -17.03 10.12
C GLU A 181 -32.40 -16.46 8.85
N ALA A 182 -33.06 -16.70 7.71
CA ALA A 182 -32.71 -16.12 6.42
C ALA A 182 -33.98 -15.68 5.67
N ALA A 183 -33.98 -14.48 5.11
CA ALA A 183 -35.05 -13.98 4.24
C ALA A 183 -34.78 -14.29 2.75
N PHE A 184 -35.83 -14.52 1.96
CA PHE A 184 -35.71 -14.86 0.53
C PHE A 184 -36.92 -14.43 -0.31
N ASP A 185 -36.68 -14.25 -1.62
CA ASP A 185 -37.67 -13.78 -2.60
C ASP A 185 -38.40 -14.93 -3.29
N GLN A 186 -37.69 -16.02 -3.58
CA GLN A 186 -38.21 -17.13 -4.40
C GLN A 186 -37.83 -18.49 -3.81
N LEU A 187 -38.71 -19.47 -4.03
CA LEU A 187 -38.45 -20.89 -3.74
C LEU A 187 -38.22 -21.67 -5.02
N GLU A 188 -37.24 -22.54 -4.99
CA GLU A 188 -36.94 -23.48 -6.06
C GLU A 188 -36.82 -24.89 -5.50
N ALA A 189 -37.72 -25.78 -5.92
CA ALA A 189 -37.73 -27.18 -5.53
C ALA A 189 -37.30 -28.07 -6.70
N THR A 190 -36.39 -29.01 -6.46
CA THR A 190 -35.93 -29.99 -7.46
C THR A 190 -35.85 -31.39 -6.87
N VAL A 191 -36.12 -32.40 -7.69
CA VAL A 191 -35.91 -33.81 -7.34
C VAL A 191 -35.01 -34.46 -8.38
N THR A 192 -33.95 -35.12 -7.91
CA THR A 192 -33.04 -35.96 -8.69
C THR A 192 -33.36 -37.43 -8.43
N LEU A 193 -33.63 -38.18 -9.48
CA LEU A 193 -33.91 -39.62 -9.42
C LEU A 193 -32.80 -40.42 -10.10
N MET A 194 -32.38 -41.53 -9.48
CA MET A 194 -31.57 -42.54 -10.14
C MET A 194 -32.47 -43.47 -10.94
N ARG A 195 -32.37 -43.45 -12.27
CA ARG A 195 -33.35 -44.07 -13.17
C ARG A 195 -33.07 -45.53 -13.50
N THR A 196 -31.80 -45.89 -13.61
CA THR A 196 -31.43 -47.20 -14.17
C THR A 196 -30.00 -47.54 -13.76
N GLU A 197 -29.82 -48.76 -13.27
CA GLU A 197 -28.53 -49.46 -13.22
C GLU A 197 -28.66 -50.70 -14.10
N HIS A 198 -28.10 -50.65 -15.31
CA HIS A 198 -28.06 -51.81 -16.19
C HIS A 198 -26.64 -52.34 -16.25
N PRO A 199 -26.36 -53.55 -15.70
CA PRO A 199 -25.17 -54.27 -16.06
C PRO A 199 -25.38 -54.80 -17.48
N LEU A 200 -24.96 -54.02 -18.47
CA LEU A 200 -24.66 -54.59 -19.79
C LEU A 200 -23.37 -55.40 -19.63
N VAL A 201 -23.15 -56.42 -20.48
CA VAL A 201 -21.95 -57.26 -20.40
C VAL A 201 -20.71 -56.35 -20.34
N GLU A 202 -20.02 -56.35 -19.19
CA GLU A 202 -18.83 -55.54 -18.87
C GLU A 202 -19.02 -54.01 -18.73
N VAL A 203 -20.24 -53.46 -18.65
CA VAL A 203 -20.45 -52.01 -18.41
C VAL A 203 -21.58 -51.77 -17.40
N THR A 204 -21.31 -50.95 -16.38
CA THR A 204 -22.33 -50.40 -15.48
C THR A 204 -22.70 -48.99 -15.95
N LEU A 205 -23.99 -48.75 -16.20
CA LEU A 205 -24.52 -47.43 -16.52
C LEU A 205 -25.45 -46.97 -15.41
N THR A 206 -25.15 -45.80 -14.82
CA THR A 206 -25.98 -45.14 -13.81
C THR A 206 -26.45 -43.80 -14.35
N GLU A 207 -27.77 -43.59 -14.39
CA GLU A 207 -28.39 -42.38 -14.91
C GLU A 207 -29.12 -41.60 -13.80
N TRP A 208 -28.88 -40.29 -13.74
CA TRP A 208 -29.62 -39.37 -12.89
C TRP A 208 -30.40 -38.36 -13.73
N GLU A 209 -31.60 -38.07 -13.27
CA GLU A 209 -32.48 -37.08 -13.89
C GLU A 209 -33.00 -36.13 -12.81
N THR A 210 -32.72 -34.82 -12.92
CA THR A 210 -33.28 -33.80 -12.06
C THR A 210 -34.43 -33.08 -12.75
N ARG A 211 -35.57 -33.00 -12.05
CA ARG A 211 -36.75 -32.26 -12.48
C ARG A 211 -37.04 -31.11 -11.54
N LEU A 212 -37.49 -29.99 -12.11
CA LEU A 212 -38.02 -28.87 -11.36
C LEU A 212 -39.44 -29.21 -10.92
N LEU A 213 -39.74 -29.03 -9.64
CA LEU A 213 -41.09 -29.15 -9.12
C LEU A 213 -41.83 -27.81 -9.26
N PRO A 214 -43.17 -27.80 -9.33
CA PRO A 214 -43.96 -26.58 -9.38
C PRO A 214 -43.55 -25.58 -8.27
N THR A 215 -43.61 -24.28 -8.53
CA THR A 215 -43.24 -23.25 -7.53
C THR A 215 -44.13 -23.22 -6.28
N THR A 216 -45.27 -23.91 -6.30
CA THR A 216 -46.19 -24.10 -5.17
C THR A 216 -45.93 -25.39 -4.38
N THR A 217 -44.79 -26.06 -4.62
CA THR A 217 -44.45 -27.33 -3.98
C THR A 217 -44.14 -27.10 -2.51
N SER A 218 -44.92 -27.75 -1.63
CA SER A 218 -44.65 -27.77 -0.20
C SER A 218 -43.43 -28.63 0.11
N VAL A 219 -42.78 -28.38 1.24
CA VAL A 219 -41.73 -29.25 1.76
C VAL A 219 -42.24 -30.67 1.98
N THR A 220 -43.52 -30.85 2.35
CA THR A 220 -44.14 -32.18 2.44
C THR A 220 -44.10 -32.92 1.11
N ALA A 221 -44.27 -32.21 -0.01
CA ALA A 221 -44.21 -32.81 -1.34
C ALA A 221 -42.79 -33.26 -1.73
N LEU A 222 -41.73 -32.76 -1.08
CA LEU A 222 -40.36 -33.25 -1.27
C LEU A 222 -40.13 -34.65 -0.68
N LEU A 223 -40.96 -35.07 0.29
CA LEU A 223 -40.87 -36.39 0.91
C LEU A 223 -41.53 -37.49 0.06
N LEU A 224 -42.46 -37.14 -0.81
CA LEU A 224 -43.20 -38.09 -1.64
C LEU A 224 -42.46 -38.38 -2.95
N PRO A 225 -42.47 -39.64 -3.45
CA PRO A 225 -41.94 -39.93 -4.77
C PRO A 225 -42.71 -39.10 -5.82
N PRO A 226 -42.05 -38.68 -6.91
CA PRO A 226 -42.64 -37.74 -7.85
C PRO A 226 -43.72 -38.41 -8.74
N ASP A 227 -44.98 -38.36 -8.31
CA ASP A 227 -46.11 -38.76 -9.15
C ASP A 227 -46.44 -37.69 -10.21
N GLY A 228 -46.59 -38.10 -11.47
CA GLY A 228 -47.17 -37.24 -12.53
C GLY A 228 -46.23 -36.27 -13.25
N LEU A 229 -44.91 -36.41 -13.14
CA LEU A 229 -43.93 -35.58 -13.87
C LEU A 229 -43.67 -36.03 -15.33
N GLU A 230 -44.53 -36.86 -15.93
CA GLU A 230 -44.39 -37.29 -17.32
C GLU A 230 -44.64 -36.11 -18.29
N GLY A 231 -43.57 -35.57 -18.88
CA GLY A 231 -43.65 -34.59 -19.97
C GLY A 231 -42.96 -33.24 -19.74
N THR A 232 -42.40 -33.00 -18.55
CA THR A 232 -41.49 -31.86 -18.29
C THR A 232 -40.08 -32.22 -18.71
N GLU A 233 -39.41 -31.37 -19.51
CA GLU A 233 -38.00 -31.59 -19.85
C GLU A 233 -37.14 -31.56 -18.57
N PRO A 234 -36.22 -32.53 -18.40
CA PRO A 234 -35.32 -32.55 -17.26
C PRO A 234 -34.44 -31.32 -17.26
N ARG A 235 -34.29 -30.70 -16.09
CA ARG A 235 -33.45 -29.52 -15.90
C ARG A 235 -31.96 -29.87 -15.93
N TRP A 236 -31.65 -31.08 -15.48
CA TRP A 236 -30.30 -31.63 -15.43
C TRP A 236 -30.42 -33.14 -15.64
N HIS A 237 -29.49 -33.68 -16.41
CA HIS A 237 -29.43 -35.11 -16.69
C HIS A 237 -27.95 -35.51 -16.73
N ALA A 238 -27.61 -36.57 -16.03
CA ALA A 238 -26.24 -37.06 -15.95
C ALA A 238 -26.18 -38.57 -16.11
N VAL A 239 -25.08 -39.04 -16.68
CA VAL A 239 -24.83 -40.46 -16.95
C VAL A 239 -23.40 -40.79 -16.54
N LEU A 240 -23.25 -41.77 -15.66
CA LEU A 240 -21.97 -42.41 -15.33
C LEU A 240 -21.90 -43.77 -16.04
N GLU A 241 -20.89 -43.95 -16.87
CA GLU A 241 -20.52 -45.23 -17.47
C GLU A 241 -19.25 -45.74 -16.81
N GLU A 242 -19.27 -46.97 -16.28
CA GLU A 242 -18.12 -47.63 -15.67
C GLU A 242 -17.79 -48.93 -16.43
N THR A 243 -16.58 -49.00 -16.99
CA THR A 243 -16.08 -50.15 -17.75
C THR A 243 -14.83 -50.70 -17.06
N PRO A 244 -14.77 -51.99 -16.68
CA PRO A 244 -13.57 -52.62 -16.14
C PRO A 244 -12.56 -52.88 -17.27
N ASP A 245 -11.32 -52.43 -17.09
CA ASP A 245 -10.18 -52.73 -17.96
C ASP A 245 -9.45 -53.94 -17.37
N GLN A 246 -9.78 -55.14 -17.86
CA GLN A 246 -9.28 -56.42 -17.32
C GLN A 246 -7.76 -56.58 -17.48
N ASP A 247 -7.17 -55.94 -18.49
CA ASP A 247 -5.72 -56.02 -18.76
C ASP A 247 -4.90 -55.14 -17.82
N ALA A 248 -5.47 -54.02 -17.37
CA ALA A 248 -4.80 -53.03 -16.52
C ALA A 248 -5.23 -53.07 -15.03
N GLY A 249 -6.27 -53.84 -14.68
CA GLY A 249 -6.77 -53.93 -13.31
C GLY A 249 -7.38 -52.62 -12.77
N VAL A 250 -7.89 -51.78 -13.66
CA VAL A 250 -8.46 -50.45 -13.35
C VAL A 250 -9.85 -50.30 -13.97
N HIS A 251 -10.65 -49.35 -13.46
CA HIS A 251 -11.91 -48.97 -14.12
C HIS A 251 -11.69 -47.72 -14.97
N VAL A 252 -12.23 -47.74 -16.20
CA VAL A 252 -12.41 -46.55 -17.03
C VAL A 252 -13.82 -46.03 -16.76
N ARG A 253 -13.91 -44.78 -16.29
CA ARG A 253 -15.19 -44.15 -15.96
C ARG A 253 -15.40 -42.93 -16.82
N SER A 254 -16.60 -42.76 -17.36
CA SER A 254 -17.01 -41.57 -18.10
C SER A 254 -18.27 -40.99 -17.48
N PHE A 255 -18.23 -39.71 -17.14
CA PHE A 255 -19.41 -38.99 -16.65
C PHE A 255 -19.80 -37.92 -17.66
N ARG A 256 -21.09 -37.89 -18.01
CA ARG A 256 -21.70 -36.88 -18.88
C ARG A 256 -22.76 -36.14 -18.10
N VAL A 257 -22.83 -34.82 -18.27
CA VAL A 257 -23.85 -33.99 -17.63
C VAL A 257 -24.34 -32.89 -18.56
N ALA A 258 -25.65 -32.68 -18.57
CA ALA A 258 -26.31 -31.61 -19.31
C ALA A 258 -26.57 -30.40 -18.39
N ASP A 259 -25.89 -29.29 -18.65
CA ASP A 259 -26.14 -28.00 -18.00
C ASP A 259 -27.13 -27.17 -18.85
N ALA A 260 -28.42 -27.18 -18.47
CA ALA A 260 -29.52 -26.60 -19.25
C ALA A 260 -29.93 -25.17 -18.81
N ALA A 261 -30.88 -24.59 -19.54
CA ALA A 261 -31.45 -23.25 -19.31
C ALA A 261 -30.40 -22.13 -19.25
N ARG A 262 -29.38 -22.21 -20.12
CA ARG A 262 -28.28 -21.24 -20.15
C ARG A 262 -28.59 -20.08 -21.11
N PRO A 263 -28.17 -18.84 -20.77
CA PRO A 263 -28.20 -17.72 -21.71
C PRO A 263 -27.39 -18.08 -22.96
N PRO A 264 -27.96 -17.94 -24.17
CA PRO A 264 -27.24 -18.27 -25.38
C PRO A 264 -26.10 -17.27 -25.62
N LEU A 265 -25.03 -17.71 -26.28
CA LEU A 265 -23.87 -16.91 -26.68
C LEU A 265 -23.03 -16.33 -25.54
N VAL A 266 -23.35 -16.66 -24.29
CA VAL A 266 -22.56 -16.26 -23.11
C VAL A 266 -21.63 -17.41 -22.73
N PRO A 267 -20.30 -17.23 -22.79
CA PRO A 267 -19.35 -18.24 -22.35
C PRO A 267 -19.56 -18.61 -20.87
N GLN A 268 -19.56 -19.90 -20.58
CA GLN A 268 -19.56 -20.46 -19.23
C GLN A 268 -18.25 -21.20 -19.02
N TYR A 269 -17.56 -20.89 -17.93
CA TYR A 269 -16.26 -21.44 -17.56
C TYR A 269 -16.46 -22.47 -16.47
N TYR A 270 -15.94 -23.67 -16.67
CA TYR A 270 -16.08 -24.82 -15.79
C TYR A 270 -14.73 -25.25 -15.25
N VAL A 271 -14.69 -25.61 -13.97
CA VAL A 271 -13.51 -26.17 -13.30
C VAL A 271 -13.96 -27.35 -12.45
N ALA A 272 -13.26 -28.49 -12.58
CA ALA A 272 -13.38 -29.60 -11.65
C ALA A 272 -12.37 -29.46 -10.51
N PHE A 273 -12.86 -29.66 -9.29
CA PHE A 273 -12.11 -29.69 -8.04
C PHE A 273 -12.21 -31.10 -7.46
N VAL A 274 -11.07 -31.69 -7.12
CA VAL A 274 -10.98 -33.01 -6.49
C VAL A 274 -10.49 -32.82 -5.05
N PRO A 275 -11.12 -33.42 -4.03
CA PRO A 275 -10.66 -33.33 -2.65
C PRO A 275 -9.20 -33.77 -2.50
N ASP A 276 -8.42 -33.02 -1.74
CA ASP A 276 -7.03 -33.33 -1.45
C ASP A 276 -6.95 -34.38 -0.33
N ALA A 277 -6.36 -35.54 -0.62
CA ALA A 277 -6.15 -36.58 0.39
C ALA A 277 -5.27 -36.11 1.57
N GLY A 278 -4.44 -35.06 1.38
CA GLY A 278 -3.58 -34.48 2.41
C GLY A 278 -4.24 -33.38 3.25
N SER A 279 -5.43 -32.90 2.90
CA SER A 279 -6.11 -31.81 3.60
C SER A 279 -7.63 -32.04 3.64
N PRO A 280 -8.23 -32.23 4.83
CA PRO A 280 -9.66 -32.55 4.98
C PRO A 280 -10.63 -31.52 4.37
N SER A 281 -10.16 -30.30 4.11
CA SER A 281 -10.93 -29.22 3.47
C SER A 281 -10.26 -28.68 2.20
N GLY A 282 -9.12 -29.28 1.80
CA GLY A 282 -8.38 -28.87 0.62
C GLY A 282 -8.97 -29.47 -0.65
N PHE A 283 -8.90 -28.71 -1.74
CA PHE A 283 -9.24 -29.19 -3.07
C PHE A 283 -8.07 -28.91 -4.01
N VAL A 284 -7.79 -29.86 -4.90
CA VAL A 284 -6.81 -29.73 -5.97
C VAL A 284 -7.54 -29.51 -7.28
N THR A 285 -6.93 -28.71 -8.16
CA THR A 285 -7.38 -28.53 -9.54
C THR A 285 -6.17 -28.41 -10.47
N GLU A 286 -6.29 -28.97 -11.66
CA GLU A 286 -5.27 -28.88 -12.71
C GLU A 286 -5.77 -28.02 -13.88
N ARG A 287 -4.84 -27.56 -14.72
CA ARG A 287 -5.18 -26.76 -15.91
C ARG A 287 -6.06 -27.54 -16.91
N GLU A 288 -5.88 -28.86 -17.00
CA GLU A 288 -6.63 -29.74 -17.89
C GLU A 288 -8.06 -30.03 -17.39
N TRP A 289 -8.35 -29.72 -16.13
CA TRP A 289 -9.66 -29.94 -15.52
C TRP A 289 -10.56 -28.71 -15.68
N ARG A 290 -10.28 -27.91 -16.70
CA ARG A 290 -10.97 -26.65 -16.98
C ARG A 290 -11.45 -26.66 -18.42
N THR A 291 -12.67 -26.18 -18.63
CA THR A 291 -13.23 -26.05 -19.97
C THR A 291 -14.15 -24.84 -20.06
N VAL A 292 -14.41 -24.36 -21.27
CA VAL A 292 -15.27 -23.20 -21.51
C VAL A 292 -16.12 -23.45 -22.74
N GLU A 293 -17.42 -23.18 -22.63
CA GLU A 293 -18.31 -23.23 -23.78
C GLU A 293 -19.51 -22.30 -23.63
N ALA A 294 -20.15 -21.92 -24.75
CA ALA A 294 -21.37 -21.13 -24.75
C ALA A 294 -22.56 -21.95 -25.26
N ALA A 295 -23.74 -21.76 -24.66
CA ALA A 295 -24.96 -22.37 -25.17
C ALA A 295 -25.38 -21.73 -26.51
N THR A 296 -25.97 -22.52 -27.41
CA THR A 296 -26.59 -22.00 -28.64
C THR A 296 -27.99 -21.45 -28.35
N ALA A 297 -28.50 -20.55 -29.20
CA ALA A 297 -29.89 -20.11 -29.15
C ALA A 297 -30.80 -21.02 -29.98
N ARG A 298 -32.09 -21.07 -29.61
CA ARG A 298 -33.15 -21.71 -30.40
C ARG A 298 -33.88 -20.66 -31.24
N TYR A 299 -33.84 -20.80 -32.57
CA TYR A 299 -34.52 -19.92 -33.53
C TYR A 299 -35.79 -20.56 -34.10
N GLY A 300 -36.02 -21.84 -33.81
CA GLY A 300 -37.24 -22.54 -34.18
C GLY A 300 -37.28 -22.94 -35.65
N PHE A 301 -36.12 -23.09 -36.32
CA PHE A 301 -36.11 -23.50 -37.73
C PHE A 301 -36.76 -24.86 -37.96
N GLY A 302 -36.74 -25.77 -36.99
CA GLY A 302 -37.45 -27.06 -37.09
C GLY A 302 -38.97 -26.89 -37.26
N GLU A 303 -39.58 -26.02 -36.44
CA GLU A 303 -41.01 -25.70 -36.54
C GLU A 303 -41.33 -24.93 -37.82
N GLN A 304 -40.45 -24.02 -38.25
CA GLN A 304 -40.62 -23.30 -39.50
C GLN A 304 -40.56 -24.23 -40.72
N LEU A 305 -39.61 -25.17 -40.74
CA LEU A 305 -39.49 -26.19 -41.79
C LEU A 305 -40.72 -27.11 -41.82
N TYR A 306 -41.21 -27.52 -40.65
CA TYR A 306 -42.42 -28.35 -40.55
C TYR A 306 -43.67 -27.58 -41.00
N GLY A 307 -43.81 -26.33 -40.59
CA GLY A 307 -44.90 -25.44 -41.00
C GLY A 307 -44.88 -25.08 -42.49
N ALA A 308 -43.72 -25.16 -43.15
CA ALA A 308 -43.57 -24.97 -44.59
C ALA A 308 -43.98 -26.21 -45.41
N LEU A 309 -44.22 -27.36 -44.78
CA LEU A 309 -44.67 -28.56 -45.48
C LEU A 309 -46.11 -28.40 -46.00
N PRO A 310 -46.43 -28.96 -47.18
CA PRO A 310 -47.81 -29.10 -47.61
C PRO A 310 -48.66 -29.83 -46.56
N GLY A 311 -49.86 -29.33 -46.27
CA GLY A 311 -50.71 -29.84 -45.18
C GLY A 311 -51.09 -31.32 -45.28
N VAL A 312 -50.93 -31.95 -46.45
CA VAL A 312 -51.06 -33.41 -46.63
C VAL A 312 -50.03 -34.17 -45.79
N HIS A 313 -48.77 -33.72 -45.74
CA HIS A 313 -47.71 -34.39 -44.99
C HIS A 313 -47.91 -34.24 -43.48
N VAL A 314 -48.32 -33.05 -43.02
CA VAL A 314 -48.65 -32.79 -41.60
C VAL A 314 -49.79 -33.68 -41.14
N ARG A 315 -50.84 -33.85 -41.97
CA ARG A 315 -52.00 -34.71 -41.64
C ARG A 315 -51.64 -36.20 -41.56
N TYR A 316 -50.71 -36.68 -42.38
CA TYR A 316 -50.26 -38.07 -42.31
C TYR A 316 -49.30 -38.32 -41.14
N ASP A 317 -48.50 -37.31 -40.78
CA ASP A 317 -47.54 -37.38 -39.70
C ASP A 317 -48.21 -37.30 -38.31
N GLU A 318 -49.23 -36.46 -38.17
CA GLU A 318 -50.01 -36.28 -36.93
C GLU A 318 -51.52 -36.51 -37.16
N PRO A 319 -51.95 -37.75 -37.44
CA PRO A 319 -53.32 -38.05 -37.91
C PRO A 319 -54.40 -37.92 -36.81
N THR A 320 -54.00 -37.91 -35.54
CA THR A 320 -54.92 -37.85 -34.39
C THR A 320 -54.50 -36.76 -33.41
N ALA A 321 -55.44 -36.28 -32.58
CA ALA A 321 -55.15 -35.28 -31.56
C ALA A 321 -54.10 -35.75 -30.54
N ALA A 322 -54.06 -37.04 -30.23
CA ALA A 322 -53.07 -37.65 -29.34
C ALA A 322 -51.65 -37.71 -29.93
N MET A 323 -51.52 -37.59 -31.26
CA MET A 323 -50.25 -37.59 -31.98
C MET A 323 -49.73 -36.19 -32.31
N ARG A 324 -50.48 -35.12 -31.98
CA ARG A 324 -50.01 -33.76 -32.18
C ARG A 324 -48.71 -33.51 -31.39
N GLY A 325 -47.69 -32.99 -32.06
CA GLY A 325 -46.35 -32.82 -31.50
C GLY A 325 -45.52 -34.11 -31.42
N ARG A 326 -46.04 -35.24 -31.92
CA ARG A 326 -45.37 -36.56 -31.86
C ARG A 326 -45.14 -37.17 -33.24
N GLY A 327 -45.27 -36.39 -34.31
CA GLY A 327 -45.01 -36.81 -35.68
C GLY A 327 -43.55 -37.26 -35.90
N GLN A 328 -43.35 -38.29 -36.73
CA GLN A 328 -42.01 -38.79 -37.08
C GLN A 328 -41.28 -37.83 -38.01
N LEU A 329 -41.98 -37.27 -38.99
CA LEU A 329 -41.45 -36.27 -39.92
C LEU A 329 -41.13 -34.97 -39.20
N ARG A 330 -41.97 -34.55 -38.23
CA ARG A 330 -41.68 -33.43 -37.33
C ARG A 330 -40.34 -33.63 -36.59
N ARG A 331 -40.17 -34.75 -35.90
CA ARG A 331 -38.91 -35.08 -35.19
C ARG A 331 -37.70 -35.13 -36.13
N TYR A 332 -37.87 -35.62 -37.36
CA TYR A 332 -36.80 -35.62 -38.35
C TYR A 332 -36.40 -34.21 -38.76
N LEU A 333 -37.36 -33.32 -39.03
CA LEU A 333 -37.09 -31.92 -39.38
C LEU A 333 -36.55 -31.12 -38.19
N GLU A 334 -36.90 -31.47 -36.96
CA GLU A 334 -36.31 -30.89 -35.75
C GLU A 334 -34.80 -31.14 -35.67
N LEU A 335 -34.28 -32.28 -36.15
CA LEU A 335 -32.84 -32.55 -36.20
C LEU A 335 -32.13 -31.60 -37.18
N ALA A 336 -32.68 -31.43 -38.38
CA ALA A 336 -32.14 -30.50 -39.37
C ALA A 336 -32.27 -29.04 -38.91
N GLY A 337 -33.42 -28.70 -38.31
CA GLY A 337 -33.70 -27.40 -37.73
C GLY A 337 -32.74 -27.03 -36.59
N GLY A 338 -32.42 -27.97 -35.69
CA GLY A 338 -31.41 -27.77 -34.65
C GLY A 338 -30.02 -27.48 -35.21
N GLY A 339 -29.65 -28.14 -36.32
CA GLY A 339 -28.41 -27.82 -37.04
C GLY A 339 -28.40 -26.39 -37.59
N LEU A 340 -29.51 -25.92 -38.16
CA LEU A 340 -29.66 -24.53 -38.65
C LEU A 340 -29.68 -23.53 -37.50
N ASP A 341 -30.36 -23.83 -36.40
CA ASP A 341 -30.39 -23.02 -35.18
C ASP A 341 -28.96 -22.85 -34.64
N GLY A 342 -28.19 -23.94 -34.59
CA GLY A 342 -26.78 -23.94 -34.22
C GLY A 342 -25.90 -23.07 -35.13
N LEU A 343 -26.03 -23.22 -36.46
CA LEU A 343 -25.30 -22.38 -37.43
C LEU A 343 -25.63 -20.90 -37.28
N ARG A 344 -26.92 -20.57 -37.12
CA ARG A 344 -27.36 -19.18 -36.90
C ARG A 344 -26.80 -18.64 -35.59
N SER A 345 -26.83 -19.44 -34.53
CA SER A 345 -26.25 -19.09 -33.23
C SER A 345 -24.75 -18.81 -33.33
N LEU A 346 -23.99 -19.65 -34.04
CA LEU A 346 -22.56 -19.43 -34.26
C LEU A 346 -22.30 -18.13 -35.04
N ALA A 347 -23.13 -17.82 -36.03
CA ALA A 347 -23.03 -16.57 -36.79
C ALA A 347 -23.30 -15.33 -35.91
N ASP A 348 -24.36 -15.36 -35.09
CA ASP A 348 -24.67 -14.26 -34.16
C ASP A 348 -23.58 -14.12 -33.07
N GLY A 349 -22.98 -15.24 -32.64
CA GLY A 349 -21.84 -15.27 -31.73
C GLY A 349 -20.54 -14.70 -32.30
N LEU A 350 -20.42 -14.47 -33.61
CA LEU A 350 -19.24 -13.78 -34.17
C LEU A 350 -19.16 -12.32 -33.71
N GLN A 351 -20.30 -11.67 -33.48
CA GLN A 351 -20.34 -10.27 -33.03
C GLN A 351 -19.71 -10.10 -31.65
N THR A 352 -19.86 -11.09 -30.76
CA THR A 352 -19.31 -11.03 -29.40
C THR A 352 -17.80 -11.26 -29.36
N ARG A 353 -17.18 -11.70 -30.48
CA ARG A 353 -15.73 -11.92 -30.56
C ARG A 353 -14.90 -10.64 -30.63
N HIS A 354 -15.53 -9.50 -30.91
CA HIS A 354 -14.89 -8.19 -30.89
C HIS A 354 -15.03 -7.47 -29.54
N ASP A 355 -15.84 -8.01 -28.62
CA ASP A 355 -16.05 -7.44 -27.30
C ASP A 355 -15.09 -8.06 -26.28
N VAL A 356 -14.05 -7.31 -25.89
CA VAL A 356 -13.04 -7.72 -24.90
C VAL A 356 -13.67 -8.18 -23.58
N GLN A 357 -14.83 -7.63 -23.21
CA GLN A 357 -15.50 -7.95 -21.95
C GLN A 357 -16.31 -9.25 -21.98
N ARG A 358 -16.67 -9.74 -23.18
CA ARG A 358 -17.57 -10.88 -23.39
C ARG A 358 -16.96 -12.05 -24.16
N VAL A 359 -15.86 -11.83 -24.87
CA VAL A 359 -15.21 -12.87 -25.68
C VAL A 359 -14.74 -14.05 -24.81
N ARG A 360 -14.64 -15.28 -25.36
CA ARG A 360 -13.98 -16.40 -24.66
C ARG A 360 -12.51 -16.06 -24.35
N GLY A 361 -12.01 -16.57 -23.22
CA GLY A 361 -10.67 -16.26 -22.71
C GLY A 361 -9.55 -16.60 -23.70
N ASP A 362 -9.71 -17.69 -24.45
CA ASP A 362 -8.72 -18.17 -25.43
C ASP A 362 -8.50 -17.20 -26.61
N PHE A 363 -9.42 -16.26 -26.84
CA PHE A 363 -9.28 -15.23 -27.88
C PHE A 363 -8.62 -13.94 -27.37
N LEU A 364 -8.46 -13.75 -26.05
CA LEU A 364 -7.83 -12.54 -25.50
C LEU A 364 -6.40 -12.29 -26.03
N PRO A 365 -5.52 -13.31 -26.15
CA PRO A 365 -4.18 -13.10 -26.71
C PRO A 365 -4.23 -12.60 -28.17
N TRP A 366 -5.21 -13.07 -28.95
CA TRP A 366 -5.39 -12.65 -30.33
C TRP A 366 -5.92 -11.21 -30.42
N MET A 367 -6.86 -10.84 -29.54
CA MET A 367 -7.35 -9.46 -29.46
C MET A 367 -6.26 -8.48 -29.05
N ALA A 368 -5.43 -8.84 -28.07
CA ALA A 368 -4.30 -8.02 -27.65
C ALA A 368 -3.31 -7.84 -28.82
N ARG A 369 -2.99 -8.91 -29.56
CA ARG A 369 -2.10 -8.86 -30.71
C ARG A 369 -2.61 -7.97 -31.85
N TRP A 370 -3.93 -7.80 -32.01
CA TRP A 370 -4.50 -6.88 -33.01
C TRP A 370 -4.14 -5.42 -32.73
N ILE A 371 -3.95 -5.04 -31.47
CA ILE A 371 -3.52 -3.70 -31.05
C ILE A 371 -2.02 -3.64 -30.74
N GLY A 372 -1.25 -4.69 -31.07
CA GLY A 372 0.17 -4.77 -30.76
C GLY A 372 0.49 -4.88 -29.26
N TRP A 373 -0.47 -5.33 -28.44
CA TRP A 373 -0.32 -5.50 -27.00
C TRP A 373 0.00 -6.95 -26.63
N GLU A 374 0.91 -7.15 -25.69
CA GLU A 374 1.25 -8.47 -25.13
C GLU A 374 0.66 -8.60 -23.72
N PRO A 375 -0.44 -9.37 -23.54
CA PRO A 375 -1.09 -9.51 -22.24
C PRO A 375 -0.35 -10.53 -21.39
N ASP A 376 -0.31 -10.30 -20.07
CA ASP A 376 0.20 -11.29 -19.12
C ASP A 376 -0.75 -12.49 -19.03
N LEU A 377 -0.35 -13.61 -19.64
CA LEU A 377 -1.15 -14.84 -19.68
C LEU A 377 -1.19 -15.58 -18.34
N THR A 378 -0.35 -15.20 -17.38
CA THR A 378 -0.37 -15.76 -16.01
C THR A 378 -1.42 -15.08 -15.13
N ALA A 379 -1.83 -13.86 -15.48
CA ALA A 379 -2.85 -13.12 -14.75
C ALA A 379 -4.25 -13.73 -14.94
N PRO A 380 -5.18 -13.55 -13.97
CA PRO A 380 -6.57 -13.96 -14.13
C PRO A 380 -7.22 -13.33 -15.37
N LEU A 381 -8.17 -14.04 -16.00
CA LEU A 381 -8.81 -13.58 -17.25
C LEU A 381 -9.42 -12.18 -17.14
N ASP A 382 -10.01 -11.82 -16.00
CA ASP A 382 -10.56 -10.47 -15.80
C ASP A 382 -9.49 -9.38 -15.77
N ALA A 383 -8.30 -9.69 -15.23
CA ALA A 383 -7.16 -8.78 -15.27
C ALA A 383 -6.67 -8.61 -16.71
N GLN A 384 -6.55 -9.70 -17.47
CA GLN A 384 -6.19 -9.65 -18.89
C GLN A 384 -7.19 -8.81 -19.72
N ARG A 385 -8.50 -8.92 -19.45
CA ARG A 385 -9.53 -8.11 -20.13
C ARG A 385 -9.41 -6.63 -19.83
N ARG A 386 -9.27 -6.28 -18.55
CA ARG A 386 -9.08 -4.87 -18.13
C ARG A 386 -7.82 -4.31 -18.78
N ASP A 387 -6.75 -5.08 -18.73
CA ASP A 387 -5.48 -4.74 -19.31
C ASP A 387 -5.56 -4.40 -20.80
N ILE A 388 -6.15 -5.29 -21.61
CA ILE A 388 -6.37 -5.03 -23.04
C ILE A 388 -7.25 -3.79 -23.24
N GLY A 389 -8.23 -3.55 -22.36
CA GLY A 389 -9.09 -2.36 -22.40
C GLY A 389 -8.35 -1.06 -22.07
N PHE A 390 -7.31 -1.10 -21.23
CA PHE A 390 -6.50 0.07 -20.86
C PHE A 390 -5.37 0.37 -21.84
N ALA A 391 -4.93 -0.62 -22.64
CA ALA A 391 -3.83 -0.47 -23.58
C ALA A 391 -3.93 0.76 -24.52
N PRO A 392 -5.11 1.15 -25.08
CA PRO A 392 -5.21 2.36 -25.90
C PRO A 392 -4.82 3.65 -25.18
N GLU A 393 -5.19 3.82 -23.90
CA GLU A 393 -4.83 5.00 -23.11
C GLU A 393 -3.31 5.08 -22.88
N ILE A 394 -2.66 3.93 -22.74
CA ILE A 394 -1.20 3.82 -22.63
C ILE A 394 -0.53 4.25 -23.95
N PHE A 395 -1.08 3.82 -25.09
CA PHE A 395 -0.56 4.21 -26.42
C PHE A 395 -0.64 5.73 -26.66
N GLU A 396 -1.67 6.41 -26.15
CA GLU A 396 -1.82 7.88 -26.28
C GLU A 396 -0.74 8.66 -25.51
N ARG A 397 -0.12 8.05 -24.49
CA ARG A 397 0.87 8.70 -23.61
C ARG A 397 2.30 8.18 -23.82
N VAL A 398 2.55 7.44 -24.90
CA VAL A 398 3.88 6.95 -25.27
C VAL A 398 4.88 8.10 -25.36
N GLY A 399 6.08 7.92 -24.79
CA GLY A 399 7.12 8.93 -24.74
C GLY A 399 7.01 9.93 -23.58
N THR A 400 6.02 9.79 -22.69
CA THR A 400 5.94 10.60 -21.45
C THR A 400 6.55 9.86 -20.26
N LEU A 401 7.14 10.60 -19.31
CA LEU A 401 7.71 10.01 -18.09
C LEU A 401 6.68 9.23 -17.26
N PRO A 402 5.45 9.72 -17.02
CA PRO A 402 4.46 8.97 -16.25
C PRO A 402 4.07 7.64 -16.91
N ASN A 403 4.03 7.60 -18.25
CA ASN A 403 3.72 6.38 -18.98
C ASN A 403 4.86 5.36 -18.90
N LEU A 404 6.11 5.81 -19.04
CA LEU A 404 7.28 4.94 -18.86
C LEU A 404 7.29 4.34 -17.44
N ARG A 405 6.92 5.13 -16.41
CA ARG A 405 6.82 4.64 -15.03
C ARG A 405 5.76 3.55 -14.90
N ALA A 406 4.58 3.79 -15.45
CA ALA A 406 3.48 2.84 -15.42
C ALA A 406 3.85 1.50 -16.13
N LEU A 407 4.51 1.57 -17.28
CA LEU A 407 4.94 0.38 -18.03
C LEU A 407 6.00 -0.43 -17.29
N VAL A 408 6.99 0.26 -16.70
CA VAL A 408 8.05 -0.40 -15.93
C VAL A 408 7.46 -1.05 -14.68
N ASN A 409 6.69 -0.32 -13.87
CA ASN A 409 6.06 -0.85 -12.66
C ASN A 409 5.16 -2.05 -12.96
N ARG A 410 4.46 -2.02 -14.10
CA ARG A 410 3.66 -3.13 -14.59
C ARG A 410 4.50 -4.37 -14.93
N ALA A 411 5.62 -4.19 -15.64
CA ALA A 411 6.47 -5.31 -16.10
C ALA A 411 7.28 -5.95 -14.97
N THR A 412 7.65 -5.16 -13.95
CA THR A 412 8.51 -5.60 -12.85
C THR A 412 7.73 -5.90 -11.58
N GLY A 413 6.63 -5.21 -11.32
CA GLY A 413 5.96 -5.16 -10.01
C GLY A 413 6.66 -4.23 -9.02
N TRP A 414 7.74 -3.57 -9.42
CA TRP A 414 8.57 -2.71 -8.57
C TRP A 414 8.29 -1.23 -8.82
N GLU A 415 8.42 -0.40 -7.81
CA GLU A 415 8.35 1.05 -7.99
C GLU A 415 9.58 1.54 -8.77
N CYS A 416 9.40 2.55 -9.61
CA CYS A 416 10.49 3.18 -10.31
C CYS A 416 10.37 4.70 -10.34
N ARG A 417 11.53 5.36 -10.37
CA ARG A 417 11.69 6.79 -10.58
C ARG A 417 12.36 7.02 -11.92
N ILE A 418 11.94 8.07 -12.63
CA ILE A 418 12.39 8.34 -13.99
C ILE A 418 12.94 9.74 -14.08
N LYS A 419 14.11 9.86 -14.70
CA LYS A 419 14.83 11.12 -14.84
C LYS A 419 15.29 11.33 -16.28
N GLU A 420 15.06 12.53 -16.81
CA GLU A 420 15.63 12.93 -18.10
C GLU A 420 17.00 13.55 -17.87
N PHE A 421 18.06 12.94 -18.41
CA PHE A 421 19.42 13.47 -18.22
C PHE A 421 19.75 14.65 -19.12
N VAL A 422 18.86 15.03 -20.05
CA VAL A 422 19.02 16.27 -20.83
C VAL A 422 19.16 17.52 -19.95
N HIS A 423 18.58 17.50 -18.74
CA HIS A 423 18.70 18.58 -17.77
C HIS A 423 20.04 18.59 -17.01
N ASN A 424 20.83 17.52 -17.12
CA ASN A 424 22.15 17.37 -16.53
C ASN A 424 23.28 17.61 -17.55
N VAL A 425 22.96 17.85 -18.83
CA VAL A 425 23.95 18.01 -19.92
C VAL A 425 24.06 19.47 -20.34
N CYS A 426 25.27 20.04 -20.21
CA CYS A 426 25.72 21.37 -20.63
C CYS A 426 24.60 22.38 -20.96
N LEU A 427 24.00 22.96 -19.92
CA LEU A 427 23.18 24.16 -20.04
C LEU A 427 24.09 25.39 -19.88
N THR A 428 24.49 25.99 -21.00
CA THR A 428 25.22 27.27 -20.95
C THR A 428 24.28 28.36 -20.41
N ASN A 429 24.67 29.03 -19.32
CA ASN A 429 23.88 30.04 -18.59
C ASN A 429 22.70 29.51 -17.76
N ALA A 430 22.68 28.23 -17.36
CA ALA A 430 21.85 27.82 -16.23
C ALA A 430 22.63 28.12 -14.94
N PRO A 431 22.26 29.12 -14.12
CA PRO A 431 22.81 29.21 -12.77
C PRO A 431 22.41 27.92 -12.05
N GLU A 432 23.40 27.08 -11.71
CA GLU A 432 23.21 26.09 -10.64
C GLU A 432 22.70 26.83 -9.41
N GLU A 433 21.91 26.18 -8.56
CA GLU A 433 21.74 26.64 -7.19
C GLU A 433 23.16 26.73 -6.60
N VAL A 434 23.66 27.96 -6.48
CA VAL A 434 25.02 28.21 -5.97
C VAL A 434 24.99 27.84 -4.50
N HIS A 435 25.52 26.65 -4.18
CA HIS A 435 25.72 26.20 -2.81
C HIS A 435 26.75 27.13 -2.15
N GLY A 436 26.22 28.12 -1.44
CA GLY A 436 26.99 29.28 -1.02
C GLY A 436 27.61 29.15 0.36
N TRP A 437 27.23 28.16 1.19
CA TRP A 437 27.54 28.14 2.61
C TRP A 437 27.77 26.72 3.15
N ASP A 438 28.93 26.50 3.78
CA ASP A 438 29.28 25.31 4.57
C ASP A 438 29.61 25.71 6.01
N PHE A 439 29.58 24.77 6.95
CA PHE A 439 30.10 25.00 8.30
C PHE A 439 31.52 24.47 8.43
N LEU A 440 32.44 25.34 8.85
CA LEU A 440 33.80 24.98 9.21
C LEU A 440 33.95 24.99 10.73
N GLU A 441 34.87 24.18 11.24
CA GLU A 441 35.20 24.08 12.66
C GLU A 441 36.69 24.27 12.90
N ARG A 442 37.01 24.88 14.05
CA ARG A 442 38.35 24.97 14.64
C ARG A 442 38.29 24.55 16.10
N ARG A 443 39.30 23.79 16.54
CA ARG A 443 39.35 23.21 17.90
C ARG A 443 40.60 23.65 18.66
N TRP A 444 40.50 23.89 19.96
CA TRP A 444 41.64 24.18 20.84
C TRP A 444 41.72 23.19 21.99
N VAL A 445 42.84 22.47 22.09
CA VAL A 445 43.19 21.66 23.27
C VAL A 445 44.17 22.49 24.10
N GLY A 446 43.70 23.07 25.21
CA GLY A 446 44.46 24.06 26.01
C GLY A 446 44.72 25.40 25.29
N ALA A 447 45.74 26.14 25.73
CA ALA A 447 46.08 27.51 25.28
C ALA A 447 46.87 27.63 23.94
N GLY A 448 46.94 26.57 23.12
CA GLY A 448 47.66 26.61 21.84
C GLY A 448 46.98 27.46 20.74
N ASP A 449 47.55 27.45 19.52
CA ASP A 449 47.03 28.21 18.36
C ASP A 449 45.79 27.57 17.70
N GLY A 450 45.28 26.46 18.23
CA GLY A 450 44.12 25.72 17.69
C GLY A 450 44.43 24.94 16.40
N SER A 451 43.50 24.06 16.01
CA SER A 451 43.61 23.26 14.79
C SER A 451 43.52 24.13 13.53
N ALA A 452 43.86 23.56 12.37
CA ALA A 452 43.42 24.13 11.10
C ALA A 452 41.88 24.05 10.98
N PRO A 453 41.22 24.97 10.25
CA PRO A 453 39.83 24.84 9.88
C PRO A 453 39.56 23.53 9.15
N ALA A 454 38.51 22.81 9.54
CA ALA A 454 38.06 21.59 8.90
C ALA A 454 36.54 21.63 8.70
N PRO A 455 35.97 20.94 7.69
CA PRO A 455 34.53 20.85 7.51
C PRO A 455 33.86 20.22 8.74
N ALA A 456 32.91 20.94 9.33
CA ALA A 456 32.04 20.46 10.40
C ALA A 456 30.77 19.84 9.81
N LEU A 457 30.21 20.52 8.80
CA LEU A 457 29.02 20.08 8.10
C LEU A 457 29.03 20.60 6.66
N LEU A 458 28.72 19.72 5.72
CA LEU A 458 28.50 20.07 4.31
C LEU A 458 27.02 20.35 4.09
N SER A 459 26.71 21.38 3.31
CA SER A 459 25.31 21.79 3.18
C SER A 459 24.83 22.15 1.79
N GLU A 460 23.52 21.92 1.59
CA GLU A 460 22.80 22.10 0.34
C GLU A 460 21.65 23.10 0.58
N GLY A 461 21.96 24.40 0.69
CA GLY A 461 20.93 25.43 0.89
C GLY A 461 21.46 26.75 1.45
N PHE A 462 20.55 27.64 1.82
CA PHE A 462 20.87 28.74 2.73
C PHE A 462 21.09 28.17 4.13
N GLU A 463 22.20 28.55 4.75
CA GLU A 463 22.54 28.14 6.11
C GLU A 463 22.64 29.38 7.01
N GLY A 464 21.82 29.38 8.05
CA GLY A 464 21.86 30.36 9.12
C GLY A 464 23.14 30.27 9.97
N THR A 465 23.26 31.17 10.94
CA THR A 465 24.31 31.10 11.96
C THR A 465 24.20 29.77 12.71
N PRO A 466 25.30 29.01 12.90
CA PRO A 466 25.26 27.80 13.69
C PRO A 466 25.09 28.13 15.17
N ALA A 467 24.64 27.17 15.95
CA ALA A 467 24.60 27.23 17.40
C ALA A 467 25.04 25.89 17.97
N LEU A 468 25.89 25.91 18.99
CA LEU A 468 26.52 24.72 19.55
C LEU A 468 26.11 24.52 21.01
N VAL A 469 25.96 23.26 21.41
CA VAL A 469 25.76 22.86 22.80
C VAL A 469 26.30 21.46 23.03
N VAL A 470 26.74 21.15 24.24
CA VAL A 470 27.06 19.78 24.67
C VAL A 470 25.98 19.32 25.62
N ALA A 471 25.24 18.27 25.26
CA ALA A 471 24.18 17.68 26.07
C ALA A 471 24.24 16.15 25.98
N GLY A 472 24.06 15.46 27.11
CA GLY A 472 24.12 13.99 27.15
C GLY A 472 25.45 13.38 26.70
N GLY A 473 26.54 14.15 26.75
CA GLY A 473 27.87 13.72 26.27
C GLY A 473 28.05 13.78 24.75
N ALA A 474 27.15 14.44 24.03
CA ALA A 474 27.26 14.67 22.59
C ALA A 474 27.28 16.18 22.29
N ARG A 475 28.16 16.58 21.35
CA ARG A 475 28.15 17.92 20.75
C ARG A 475 27.05 18.00 19.69
N TRP A 476 26.10 18.89 19.92
CA TRP A 476 25.04 19.21 18.97
C TRP A 476 25.39 20.48 18.21
N ILE A 477 25.10 20.48 16.91
CA ILE A 477 25.03 21.69 16.09
C ILE A 477 23.59 21.91 15.66
N PHE A 478 23.11 23.14 15.80
CA PHE A 478 21.81 23.62 15.37
C PHE A 478 21.97 24.78 14.41
N TRP A 479 21.08 24.89 13.43
CA TRP A 479 21.05 26.00 12.49
C TRP A 479 19.65 26.09 11.86
N HIS A 480 19.38 27.17 11.13
CA HIS A 480 18.19 27.23 10.28
C HIS A 480 18.57 27.09 8.80
N SER A 481 17.73 26.42 8.02
CA SER A 481 17.96 26.20 6.59
C SER A 481 16.65 26.20 5.83
N ASP A 482 16.67 26.64 4.57
CA ASP A 482 15.53 26.62 3.65
C ASP A 482 15.45 25.36 2.78
N ARG A 483 16.31 24.36 3.04
CA ARG A 483 16.42 23.14 2.23
C ARG A 483 15.16 22.28 2.13
N SER A 484 14.19 22.47 3.04
CA SER A 484 12.87 21.81 3.01
C SER A 484 11.80 22.62 2.26
N GLY A 485 12.17 23.75 1.64
CA GLY A 485 11.24 24.68 0.99
C GLY A 485 10.73 25.80 1.92
N ARG A 486 11.07 25.74 3.21
CA ARG A 486 10.74 26.71 4.26
C ARG A 486 11.93 26.84 5.19
N ARG A 487 12.17 28.04 5.75
CA ARG A 487 13.21 28.22 6.78
C ARG A 487 12.79 27.53 8.07
N GLU A 488 13.49 26.45 8.39
CA GLU A 488 13.21 25.60 9.55
C GLU A 488 14.51 25.30 10.29
N LEU A 489 14.38 24.85 11.54
CA LEU A 489 15.54 24.45 12.34
C LEU A 489 15.99 23.02 12.00
N TRP A 490 17.30 22.85 11.95
CA TRP A 490 17.98 21.59 11.72
C TRP A 490 18.97 21.34 12.85
N ALA A 491 19.21 20.06 13.13
CA ALA A 491 20.11 19.62 14.17
C ALA A 491 20.91 18.39 13.72
N GLN A 492 22.12 18.24 14.25
CA GLN A 492 22.92 17.04 14.09
C GLN A 492 23.84 16.83 15.28
N ARG A 493 23.91 15.60 15.80
CA ARG A 493 24.97 15.19 16.73
C ARG A 493 26.26 14.90 15.97
N GLN A 494 27.32 15.55 16.41
CA GLN A 494 28.63 15.51 15.78
C GLN A 494 29.38 14.21 16.06
N ASP A 495 30.61 14.12 15.53
CA ASP A 495 31.56 13.01 15.75
C ASP A 495 31.03 11.64 15.30
N GLY A 496 30.18 11.64 14.26
CA GLY A 496 29.64 10.43 13.62
C GLY A 496 28.45 9.81 14.35
N LEU A 497 27.92 10.47 15.39
CA LEU A 497 26.73 9.99 16.10
C LEU A 497 25.48 10.00 15.22
N ASP A 498 25.31 11.03 14.39
CA ASP A 498 24.25 11.09 13.38
C ASP A 498 24.87 11.08 11.97
N PRO A 499 24.39 10.19 11.06
CA PRO A 499 24.93 10.09 9.70
C PRO A 499 24.56 11.29 8.81
N ALA A 500 23.50 12.03 9.17
CA ALA A 500 23.02 13.20 8.44
C ALA A 500 22.26 14.16 9.36
N PRO A 501 22.13 15.45 8.98
CA PRO A 501 21.22 16.40 9.61
C PRO A 501 19.77 15.91 9.66
N ARG A 502 19.08 16.23 10.76
CA ARG A 502 17.64 16.02 10.90
C ARG A 502 16.93 17.33 11.18
N ARG A 503 15.79 17.53 10.54
CA ARG A 503 14.91 18.68 10.81
C ARG A 503 14.28 18.54 12.19
N VAL A 504 14.32 19.62 12.98
CA VAL A 504 13.78 19.69 14.35
C VAL A 504 12.26 19.53 14.36
N MET A 505 11.59 20.02 13.32
CA MET A 505 10.14 19.93 13.13
C MET A 505 9.69 18.61 12.49
N LEU A 506 10.58 17.66 12.19
CA LEU A 506 10.15 16.40 11.58
C LEU A 506 9.31 15.55 12.54
N ASP A 507 8.15 15.10 12.07
CA ASP A 507 7.17 14.30 12.81
C ASP A 507 6.58 15.00 14.05
N THR A 508 6.61 16.34 14.09
CA THR A 508 6.00 17.15 15.16
C THR A 508 4.65 17.74 14.72
N VAL A 509 3.90 18.31 15.67
CA VAL A 509 2.58 18.92 15.40
C VAL A 509 2.64 20.10 14.42
N ASP A 510 3.82 20.69 14.24
CA ASP A 510 4.11 21.82 13.35
C ASP A 510 4.82 21.40 12.05
N ASP A 511 4.76 20.11 11.69
CA ASP A 511 5.31 19.50 10.47
C ASP A 511 4.35 19.47 9.27
N ALA A 512 3.40 20.40 9.20
CA ALA A 512 2.44 20.41 8.10
C ALA A 512 2.97 21.29 6.95
N ALA A 513 3.01 20.74 5.73
CA ALA A 513 3.60 21.40 4.55
C ALA A 513 2.87 22.68 4.14
N GLU A 514 1.62 22.84 4.54
CA GLU A 514 0.79 24.03 4.30
C GLU A 514 1.10 25.21 5.23
N LEU A 515 1.87 25.00 6.30
CA LEU A 515 2.19 26.04 7.26
C LEU A 515 3.26 26.98 6.67
N ASP A 516 2.96 28.28 6.63
CA ASP A 516 3.85 29.31 6.09
C ASP A 516 4.42 30.19 7.21
N PHE A 517 5.48 29.69 7.84
CA PHE A 517 6.25 30.43 8.84
C PHE A 517 7.75 30.15 8.68
N HIS A 518 8.58 30.90 9.39
CA HIS A 518 10.03 30.78 9.39
C HIS A 518 10.50 30.65 10.84
N ASP A 519 11.33 29.65 11.07
CA ASP A 519 12.05 29.47 12.32
C ASP A 519 13.53 29.79 12.10
N GLU A 520 14.07 30.72 12.87
CA GLU A 520 15.41 31.27 12.70
C GLU A 520 16.13 31.41 14.04
N ASP A 521 17.45 31.65 13.98
CA ASP A 521 18.30 31.97 15.13
C ASP A 521 18.18 30.99 16.30
N PRO A 522 18.55 29.70 16.12
CA PRO A 522 18.50 28.73 17.21
C PRO A 522 19.49 29.10 18.32
N ALA A 523 19.03 29.00 19.56
CA ALA A 523 19.81 29.18 20.78
C ALA A 523 19.59 27.97 21.70
N PRO A 524 20.50 26.99 21.69
CA PRO A 524 20.37 25.79 22.49
C PRO A 524 20.92 25.97 23.91
N LEU A 525 20.30 25.30 24.88
CA LEU A 525 20.74 25.21 26.27
C LEU A 525 20.71 23.76 26.75
N ALA A 526 21.81 23.29 27.35
CA ALA A 526 21.88 21.93 27.88
C ALA A 526 21.00 21.76 29.13
N GLU A 527 20.20 20.71 29.19
CA GLU A 527 19.39 20.30 30.35
C GLU A 527 19.65 18.82 30.65
N GLY A 528 20.82 18.54 31.25
CA GLY A 528 21.28 17.18 31.52
C GLY A 528 21.55 16.43 30.21
N ALA A 529 20.71 15.44 29.90
CA ALA A 529 20.79 14.68 28.65
C ALA A 529 20.02 15.34 27.49
N ALA A 530 19.07 16.22 27.78
CA ALA A 530 18.24 16.90 26.79
C ALA A 530 18.81 18.28 26.41
N VAL A 531 18.31 18.83 25.30
CA VAL A 531 18.54 20.22 24.88
C VAL A 531 17.22 20.98 24.99
N ARG A 532 17.21 22.10 25.70
CA ARG A 532 16.13 23.08 25.58
C ARG A 532 16.52 24.07 24.50
N LEU A 533 15.77 24.07 23.40
CA LEU A 533 16.06 24.86 22.22
C LEU A 533 15.14 26.07 22.18
N PHE A 534 15.73 27.25 22.03
CA PHE A 534 15.05 28.52 21.85
C PHE A 534 15.25 29.02 20.42
N TRP A 535 14.28 29.72 19.83
CA TRP A 535 14.41 30.27 18.47
C TRP A 535 13.43 31.41 18.23
N SER A 536 13.64 32.16 17.14
CA SER A 536 12.72 33.20 16.67
C SER A 536 11.76 32.61 15.65
N SER A 537 10.46 32.85 15.78
CA SER A 537 9.45 32.36 14.83
C SER A 537 8.37 33.39 14.52
N ASN A 538 7.97 33.51 13.26
CA ASN A 538 6.83 34.33 12.84
C ASN A 538 5.50 33.56 12.72
N ARG A 539 5.41 32.36 13.31
CA ARG A 539 4.25 31.45 13.17
C ARG A 539 2.90 32.01 13.65
N GLU A 540 2.91 33.05 14.48
CA GLU A 540 1.72 33.76 14.96
C GLU A 540 1.61 35.18 14.35
N GLY A 541 2.29 35.45 13.22
CA GLY A 541 2.22 36.69 12.45
C GLY A 541 3.30 37.73 12.75
N GLN A 542 3.82 37.76 13.98
CA GLN A 542 4.97 38.58 14.41
C GLN A 542 6.13 37.68 14.85
N TRP A 543 7.36 38.20 14.84
CA TRP A 543 8.51 37.46 15.34
C TRP A 543 8.48 37.40 16.86
N ASP A 544 8.22 36.20 17.38
CA ASP A 544 8.24 35.90 18.81
C ASP A 544 9.33 34.87 19.11
N LEU A 545 9.70 34.75 20.39
CA LEU A 545 10.56 33.68 20.86
C LEU A 545 9.74 32.45 21.21
N TRP A 546 10.26 31.30 20.81
CA TRP A 546 9.68 30.00 21.08
C TRP A 546 10.70 29.09 21.73
N GLU A 547 10.22 28.11 22.49
CA GLU A 547 11.04 27.06 23.07
C GLU A 547 10.46 25.67 22.84
N ARG A 548 11.32 24.66 22.87
CA ARG A 548 10.94 23.25 22.96
C ARG A 548 12.05 22.44 23.60
N THR A 549 11.68 21.31 24.18
CA THR A 549 12.65 20.33 24.69
C THR A 549 12.93 19.27 23.64
N LEU A 550 14.21 18.91 23.50
CA LEU A 550 14.74 17.87 22.62
C LEU A 550 15.49 16.83 23.47
N ASP A 551 14.84 15.71 23.73
CA ASP A 551 15.39 14.52 24.42
C ASP A 551 15.57 13.32 23.45
N GLY A 552 15.46 13.60 22.15
CA GLY A 552 15.40 12.65 21.05
C GLY A 552 14.58 13.24 19.92
N PHE A 553 14.31 12.43 18.89
CA PHE A 553 13.34 12.79 17.85
C PHE A 553 12.15 11.82 17.89
N PRO A 554 10.91 12.29 17.62
CA PRO A 554 10.54 13.68 17.33
C PRO A 554 10.69 14.60 18.54
N ALA A 555 10.87 15.91 18.29
CA ALA A 555 11.00 16.89 19.36
C ALA A 555 9.66 17.11 20.09
N GLY A 556 9.73 17.61 21.33
CA GLY A 556 8.54 18.01 22.09
C GLY A 556 7.76 19.17 21.44
N PRO A 557 6.53 19.44 21.93
CA PRO A 557 5.71 20.52 21.38
C PRO A 557 6.36 21.90 21.58
N PRO A 558 6.15 22.84 20.63
CA PRO A 558 6.66 24.20 20.75
C PRO A 558 5.82 25.03 21.74
N HIS A 559 6.49 25.88 22.52
CA HIS A 559 5.88 26.80 23.47
C HIS A 559 6.31 28.24 23.17
N ARG A 560 5.34 29.14 23.05
CA ARG A 560 5.60 30.58 22.84
C ARG A 560 6.03 31.25 24.15
N LEU A 561 7.14 31.98 24.11
CA LEU A 561 7.72 32.67 25.27
C LEU A 561 7.47 34.17 25.29
N THR A 562 7.31 34.80 24.14
CA THR A 562 6.99 36.24 24.03
C THR A 562 5.73 36.44 23.21
N ASP A 563 4.98 37.49 23.53
CA ASP A 563 3.67 37.78 22.92
C ASP A 563 3.44 39.26 22.57
N HIS A 564 4.53 40.03 22.49
CA HIS A 564 4.44 41.46 22.19
C HIS A 564 4.27 41.67 20.67
N LEU A 565 3.61 42.76 20.26
CA LEU A 565 3.47 43.17 18.85
C LEU A 565 4.79 43.59 18.17
N ALA A 566 5.91 43.50 18.88
CA ALA A 566 7.22 43.93 18.43
C ALA A 566 8.01 42.69 18.06
N ASP A 567 8.93 42.82 17.11
CA ASP A 567 9.76 41.69 16.71
C ASP A 567 10.76 41.39 17.82
N ASP A 568 10.73 40.16 18.32
CA ASP A 568 11.71 39.58 19.23
C ASP A 568 12.54 38.54 18.46
N ARG A 569 13.84 38.78 18.32
CA ARG A 569 14.73 37.95 17.47
C ARG A 569 16.09 37.71 18.10
N ASN A 570 16.91 36.85 17.47
CA ASN A 570 18.26 36.54 17.90
C ASN A 570 18.35 36.18 19.40
N PRO A 571 17.64 35.14 19.87
CA PRO A 571 17.73 34.74 21.26
C PRO A 571 19.15 34.28 21.61
N ALA A 572 19.54 34.50 22.86
CA ALA A 572 20.74 33.93 23.45
C ALA A 572 20.43 33.48 24.87
N THR A 573 20.92 32.30 25.24
CA THR A 573 20.61 31.69 26.53
C THR A 573 21.85 31.27 27.28
N VAL A 574 21.82 31.45 28.60
CA VAL A 574 22.85 30.98 29.51
C VAL A 574 22.22 30.61 30.85
N ARG A 575 22.80 29.62 31.54
CA ARG A 575 22.43 29.29 32.92
C ARG A 575 23.46 29.91 33.85
N ASP A 576 23.01 30.72 34.80
CA ASP A 576 23.91 31.36 35.76
C ASP A 576 24.37 30.40 36.87
N GLY A 577 25.35 30.83 37.66
CA GLY A 577 25.89 30.03 38.77
C GLY A 577 24.88 29.73 39.89
N ALA A 578 23.74 30.42 39.94
CA ALA A 578 22.65 30.14 40.88
C ALA A 578 21.64 29.12 40.30
N GLY A 579 21.81 28.70 39.05
CA GLY A 579 20.91 27.78 38.36
C GLY A 579 19.73 28.46 37.65
N ARG A 580 19.67 29.80 37.63
CA ARG A 580 18.64 30.56 36.91
C ARG A 580 18.94 30.54 35.42
N THR A 581 17.91 30.36 34.59
CA THR A 581 18.06 30.44 33.13
C THR A 581 17.82 31.88 32.69
N TRP A 582 18.79 32.47 32.01
CA TRP A 582 18.68 33.78 31.38
C TRP A 582 18.43 33.64 29.90
N LEU A 583 17.42 34.34 29.39
CA LEU A 583 17.11 34.50 27.98
C LEU A 583 17.25 35.97 27.60
N PHE A 584 18.12 36.24 26.63
CA PHE A 584 18.36 37.55 26.04
C PHE A 584 17.87 37.56 24.60
N TRP A 585 17.39 38.70 24.10
CA TRP A 585 16.99 38.85 22.70
C TRP A 585 17.02 40.31 22.28
N GLU A 586 17.03 40.58 20.99
CA GLU A 586 16.85 41.93 20.46
C GLU A 586 15.36 42.22 20.23
N SER A 587 14.91 43.43 20.55
CA SER A 587 13.50 43.79 20.38
C SER A 587 13.29 45.26 20.04
N ASN A 588 12.36 45.52 19.10
CA ASN A 588 11.97 46.87 18.67
C ASN A 588 10.78 47.47 19.47
N ARG A 589 10.46 46.88 20.63
CA ARG A 589 9.35 47.32 21.55
C ARG A 589 9.35 48.80 21.92
N ARG A 590 10.50 49.47 21.87
CA ARG A 590 10.67 50.89 22.26
C ARG A 590 11.23 51.77 21.14
N GLY A 591 11.17 51.29 19.89
CA GLY A 591 11.65 52.00 18.71
C GLY A 591 12.85 51.27 18.11
N PRO A 592 14.07 51.84 18.14
CA PRO A 592 15.25 51.10 17.72
C PRO A 592 15.47 49.85 18.59
N THR A 593 16.15 48.83 18.06
CA THR A 593 16.30 47.55 18.77
C THR A 593 17.18 47.71 19.99
N ASP A 594 16.71 47.19 21.12
CA ASP A 594 17.45 47.09 22.37
C ASP A 594 17.62 45.62 22.75
N ILE A 595 18.57 45.31 23.64
CA ILE A 595 18.64 44.00 24.26
C ILE A 595 17.65 43.94 25.43
N TRP A 596 16.80 42.93 25.40
CA TRP A 596 15.86 42.58 26.46
C TRP A 596 16.28 41.27 27.11
N ALA A 597 15.86 41.09 28.36
CA ALA A 597 16.11 39.90 29.14
C ALA A 597 14.85 39.40 29.85
N ARG A 598 14.83 38.10 30.10
CA ARG A 598 13.88 37.41 30.97
C ARG A 598 14.65 36.36 31.74
N VAL A 599 14.28 36.15 33.00
CA VAL A 599 14.94 35.20 33.89
C VAL A 599 13.92 34.17 34.36
N GLU A 600 14.32 32.91 34.33
CA GLU A 600 13.57 31.79 34.89
C GLU A 600 14.25 31.33 36.19
N ASP A 601 13.49 31.40 37.28
CA ASP A 601 13.85 30.85 38.59
C ASP A 601 12.69 29.94 39.04
N GLY A 602 12.62 28.75 38.43
CA GLY A 602 11.47 27.84 38.50
C GLY A 602 10.29 28.25 37.63
N VAL A 603 10.03 29.55 37.47
CA VAL A 603 9.08 30.12 36.51
C VAL A 603 9.67 31.35 35.82
N TRP A 604 9.28 31.59 34.58
CA TRP A 604 9.70 32.77 33.84
C TRP A 604 9.13 34.07 34.44
N GLY A 605 10.02 34.99 34.85
CA GLY A 605 9.69 36.34 35.31
C GLY A 605 9.14 37.26 34.21
N LEU A 606 8.99 38.56 34.44
CA LEU A 606 8.59 39.49 33.38
C LEU A 606 9.79 39.90 32.51
N PRO A 607 9.62 40.11 31.19
CA PRO A 607 10.63 40.74 30.35
C PRO A 607 11.03 42.14 30.83
N PHE A 608 12.32 42.46 30.83
CA PHE A 608 12.84 43.79 31.11
C PHE A 608 13.94 44.18 30.11
N ARG A 609 14.08 45.49 29.90
CA ARG A 609 15.03 46.09 28.97
C ARG A 609 16.40 46.20 29.64
N LEU A 610 17.47 45.78 28.97
CA LEU A 610 18.85 45.91 29.47
C LEU A 610 19.58 47.11 28.86
N THR A 611 19.46 47.31 27.55
CA THR A 611 20.19 48.38 26.86
C THR A 611 19.27 49.51 26.40
N THR A 612 19.85 50.68 26.14
CA THR A 612 19.15 51.83 25.55
C THR A 612 19.89 52.32 24.32
N ALA A 613 19.68 51.66 23.19
CA ALA A 613 20.40 51.93 21.97
C ALA A 613 20.03 53.30 21.38
N VAL A 614 21.05 54.02 20.87
CA VAL A 614 20.81 55.23 20.05
C VAL A 614 20.32 54.82 18.65
N ARG A 615 20.85 53.72 18.10
CA ARG A 615 20.46 53.17 16.79
C ARG A 615 19.98 51.74 16.89
N HIS A 616 20.84 50.75 17.11
CA HIS A 616 20.42 49.35 17.19
C HIS A 616 21.42 48.60 18.04
N ASP A 617 20.95 47.94 19.08
CA ASP A 617 21.67 46.83 19.70
C ASP A 617 21.05 45.53 19.17
N ALA A 618 21.91 44.58 18.82
CA ALA A 618 21.53 43.36 18.11
C ALA A 618 22.44 42.18 18.45
N MET A 619 21.98 40.96 18.14
CA MET A 619 22.77 39.72 18.27
C MET A 619 23.42 39.56 19.65
N PRO A 620 22.62 39.42 20.72
CA PRO A 620 23.17 39.18 22.04
C PRO A 620 23.89 37.84 22.10
N ALA A 621 24.90 37.73 22.95
CA ALA A 621 25.54 36.47 23.31
C ALA A 621 25.94 36.50 24.78
N ALA A 622 25.84 35.38 25.48
CA ALA A 622 26.14 35.34 26.90
C ALA A 622 27.03 34.15 27.27
N ALA A 623 27.93 34.36 28.23
CA ALA A 623 28.86 33.35 28.72
C ALA A 623 29.14 33.56 30.21
N LEU A 624 29.59 32.50 30.89
CA LEU A 624 30.13 32.62 32.24
C LEU A 624 31.64 32.71 32.19
N ASP A 625 32.24 33.50 33.07
CA ASP A 625 33.69 33.45 33.32
C ASP A 625 34.05 32.39 34.39
N GLY A 626 35.35 32.21 34.65
CA GLY A 626 35.84 31.25 35.65
C GLY A 626 35.46 31.56 37.10
N ALA A 627 34.92 32.74 37.38
CA ALA A 627 34.36 33.11 38.68
C ALA A 627 32.83 32.89 38.75
N GLY A 628 32.21 32.44 37.66
CA GLY A 628 30.77 32.23 37.54
C GLY A 628 29.96 33.51 37.30
N ARG A 629 30.62 34.63 36.95
CA ARG A 629 29.93 35.87 36.59
C ARG A 629 29.38 35.76 35.18
N LEU A 630 28.20 36.32 34.94
CA LEU A 630 27.55 36.31 33.63
C LEU A 630 27.99 37.53 32.83
N TRP A 631 28.56 37.29 31.65
CA TRP A 631 28.96 38.30 30.68
C TRP A 631 27.95 38.31 29.53
N LEU A 632 27.35 39.46 29.26
CA LEU A 632 26.49 39.69 28.11
C LEU A 632 27.25 40.54 27.10
N PHE A 633 27.29 40.09 25.85
CA PHE A 633 27.87 40.76 24.70
C PHE A 633 26.78 41.10 23.69
N TRP A 634 26.95 42.17 22.92
CA TRP A 634 26.05 42.49 21.79
C TRP A 634 26.74 43.35 20.74
N SER A 635 26.15 43.40 19.55
CA SER A 635 26.58 44.28 18.45
C SER A 635 25.84 45.62 18.57
N ALA A 636 26.58 46.71 18.77
CA ALA A 636 26.04 48.07 18.86
C ALA A 636 26.29 48.84 17.55
N ASP A 637 25.23 49.36 16.94
CA ASP A 637 25.28 50.18 15.72
C ASP A 637 25.54 51.65 16.04
N GLU A 638 26.70 52.16 15.59
CA GLU A 638 27.11 53.56 15.76
C GLU A 638 26.88 54.37 14.46
N GLY A 639 26.32 53.74 13.41
CA GLY A 639 26.05 54.32 12.10
C GLY A 639 27.09 53.95 11.05
N ASP A 640 28.28 54.55 11.14
CA ASP A 640 29.38 54.26 10.20
C ASP A 640 30.10 52.93 10.50
N ARG A 641 29.90 52.39 11.71
CA ARG A 641 30.58 51.20 12.23
C ARG A 641 29.65 50.40 13.14
N ARG A 642 30.04 49.17 13.45
CA ARG A 642 29.46 48.35 14.53
C ARG A 642 30.55 47.89 15.48
N LEU A 643 30.26 47.93 16.77
CA LEU A 643 31.18 47.58 17.85
C LEU A 643 30.59 46.46 18.69
N ILE A 644 31.43 45.58 19.22
CA ILE A 644 31.01 44.65 20.26
C ILE A 644 31.07 45.36 21.61
N ARG A 645 29.94 45.42 22.30
CA ARG A 645 29.83 45.89 23.68
C ARG A 645 29.61 44.74 24.65
N TYR A 646 29.86 44.98 25.93
CA TYR A 646 29.55 44.03 26.98
C TYR A 646 29.09 44.67 28.29
N GLN A 647 28.40 43.88 29.11
CA GLN A 647 28.13 44.12 30.52
C GLN A 647 28.35 42.84 31.31
N VAL A 648 28.70 42.98 32.59
CA VAL A 648 28.90 41.87 33.51
C VAL A 648 27.88 41.96 34.63
N LEU A 649 27.22 40.85 34.94
CA LEU A 649 26.33 40.72 36.08
C LEU A 649 27.15 40.29 37.30
N GLU A 650 27.20 41.16 38.31
CA GLU A 650 27.82 40.88 39.60
C GLU A 650 26.75 40.88 40.70
N GLY A 651 26.43 39.69 41.23
CA GLY A 651 25.28 39.53 42.12
C GLY A 651 23.97 39.69 41.34
N ASP A 652 23.22 40.75 41.62
CA ASP A 652 21.97 41.12 40.92
C ASP A 652 22.08 42.44 40.15
N ASP A 653 23.26 43.07 40.14
CA ASP A 653 23.51 44.36 39.50
C ASP A 653 24.38 44.20 38.24
N TRP A 654 23.96 44.85 37.15
CA TRP A 654 24.73 44.91 35.91
C TRP A 654 25.74 46.06 35.95
N SER A 655 26.95 45.82 35.44
CA SER A 655 27.94 46.87 35.21
C SER A 655 27.46 47.91 34.18
N GLU A 656 28.14 49.04 34.07
CA GLU A 656 27.94 49.95 32.93
C GLU A 656 28.37 49.27 31.61
N PRO A 657 27.77 49.62 30.45
CA PRO A 657 28.18 49.11 29.15
C PRO A 657 29.60 49.53 28.76
N GLU A 658 30.44 48.55 28.45
CA GLU A 658 31.81 48.76 27.99
C GLU A 658 32.03 48.24 26.55
N ILE A 659 33.14 48.62 25.92
CA ILE A 659 33.48 48.23 24.55
C ILE A 659 34.46 47.06 24.60
N ALA A 660 34.07 45.91 24.04
CA ALA A 660 34.90 44.71 24.01
C ALA A 660 36.00 44.75 22.94
N VAL A 661 35.91 45.64 21.94
CA VAL A 661 36.87 45.74 20.82
C VAL A 661 37.18 47.22 20.57
N GLU A 662 38.38 47.66 20.95
CA GLU A 662 38.78 49.07 20.89
C GLU A 662 38.93 49.60 19.45
N GLN A 663 38.79 50.93 19.32
CA GLN A 663 38.75 51.65 18.04
C GLN A 663 40.03 51.47 17.21
N LEU A 664 39.91 50.71 16.12
CA LEU A 664 40.79 50.84 14.96
C LEU A 664 40.29 51.98 14.06
N ASP A 665 41.20 52.69 13.39
CA ASP A 665 40.87 53.72 12.40
C ASP A 665 40.17 53.09 11.18
N GLY A 666 38.85 52.96 11.22
CA GLY A 666 38.05 52.50 10.07
C GLY A 666 36.56 52.26 10.37
N PRO A 667 35.69 52.31 9.34
CA PRO A 667 34.25 52.03 9.45
C PRO A 667 33.99 50.51 9.49
N TYR A 668 34.67 49.82 10.39
CA TYR A 668 34.57 48.36 10.50
C TYR A 668 33.26 47.96 11.16
N ARG A 669 32.77 46.79 10.78
CA ARG A 669 31.59 46.20 11.38
C ARG A 669 31.99 44.95 12.13
N ASP A 670 31.96 45.02 13.45
CA ASP A 670 32.14 43.87 14.32
C ASP A 670 30.76 43.38 14.77
N GLU A 671 30.43 42.13 14.44
CA GLU A 671 29.07 41.62 14.56
C GLU A 671 29.04 40.15 15.02
N ALA A 672 27.87 39.70 15.51
CA ALA A 672 27.58 38.35 16.01
C ALA A 672 28.66 37.84 17.01
N PRO A 673 28.74 38.45 18.20
CA PRO A 673 29.66 37.97 19.22
C PRO A 673 29.30 36.56 19.67
N ALA A 674 30.31 35.78 20.04
CA ALA A 674 30.15 34.50 20.73
C ALA A 674 31.28 34.35 21.73
N ALA A 675 31.02 33.84 22.93
CA ALA A 675 32.03 33.75 23.97
C ALA A 675 31.94 32.45 24.75
N ALA A 676 33.09 31.95 25.21
CA ALA A 676 33.18 30.81 26.10
C ALA A 676 34.42 30.91 26.98
N PHE A 677 34.33 30.37 28.19
CA PHE A 677 35.47 30.27 29.10
C PHE A 677 36.24 28.99 28.80
N HIS A 678 37.54 29.12 28.56
CA HIS A 678 38.43 28.01 28.23
C HIS A 678 39.84 28.30 28.73
N ASP A 679 40.48 27.31 29.35
CA ASP A 679 41.86 27.38 29.84
C ASP A 679 42.20 28.66 30.64
N GLY A 680 41.31 29.03 31.57
CA GLY A 680 41.50 30.18 32.46
C GLY A 680 41.18 31.55 31.83
N ARG A 681 40.69 31.59 30.59
CA ARG A 681 40.41 32.83 29.85
C ARG A 681 38.99 32.84 29.32
N LEU A 682 38.36 34.01 29.33
CA LEU A 682 37.11 34.21 28.58
C LEU A 682 37.50 34.61 27.15
N ARG A 683 37.23 33.73 26.19
CA ARG A 683 37.54 33.98 24.78
C ARG A 683 36.30 34.50 24.06
N LEU A 684 36.44 35.67 23.42
CA LEU A 684 35.42 36.30 22.61
C LEU A 684 35.75 36.08 21.12
N PHE A 685 34.74 35.74 20.35
CA PHE A 685 34.76 35.58 18.90
C PHE A 685 33.74 36.52 18.28
N TRP A 686 34.04 37.03 17.09
CA TRP A 686 33.12 37.83 16.28
C TRP A 686 33.54 37.74 14.82
N HIS A 687 32.69 38.18 13.90
CA HIS A 687 33.09 38.38 12.52
C HIS A 687 33.31 39.87 12.24
N SER A 688 34.32 40.17 11.42
CA SER A 688 34.69 41.55 11.09
C SER A 688 35.08 41.67 9.62
N ASN A 689 34.72 42.81 9.02
CA ASN A 689 35.09 43.15 7.64
C ASN A 689 36.47 43.85 7.52
N ARG A 690 37.24 43.92 8.62
CA ARG A 690 38.48 44.71 8.71
C ARG A 690 39.63 44.25 7.81
N SER A 691 39.57 43.02 7.29
CA SER A 691 40.54 42.42 6.37
C SER A 691 40.12 42.49 4.89
N GLY A 692 39.01 43.17 4.57
CA GLY A 692 38.51 43.33 3.20
C GLY A 692 37.39 42.37 2.81
N GLY A 693 37.08 41.39 3.67
CA GLY A 693 35.90 40.53 3.62
C GLY A 693 35.51 40.12 5.05
N TRP A 694 34.40 39.40 5.21
CA TRP A 694 34.03 38.85 6.52
C TRP A 694 34.99 37.71 6.88
N ASP A 695 35.64 37.85 8.02
CA ASP A 695 36.53 36.86 8.62
C ASP A 695 36.19 36.70 10.09
N ILE A 696 36.49 35.54 10.68
CA ILE A 696 36.34 35.32 12.12
C ILE A 696 37.55 35.88 12.86
N TRP A 697 37.30 36.63 13.91
CA TRP A 697 38.28 37.22 14.82
C TRP A 697 38.08 36.69 16.23
N SER A 698 39.14 36.71 17.02
CA SER A 698 39.10 36.36 18.43
C SER A 698 39.97 37.28 19.28
N ARG A 699 39.63 37.39 20.57
CA ARG A 699 40.50 37.95 21.60
C ARG A 699 40.16 37.32 22.95
N ASP A 700 41.14 37.31 23.85
CA ASP A 700 40.97 36.75 25.18
C ASP A 700 40.87 37.87 26.22
N HIS A 701 40.00 37.70 27.20
CA HIS A 701 40.05 38.42 28.46
C HIS A 701 40.86 37.60 29.47
N THR A 702 41.97 38.18 29.96
CA THR A 702 43.00 37.49 30.76
C THR A 702 42.75 37.49 32.26
N GLY A 703 41.63 38.10 32.71
CA GLY A 703 41.29 38.25 34.12
C GLY A 703 41.93 39.49 34.75
N GLY A 704 41.17 40.22 35.58
CA GLY A 704 41.55 41.51 36.14
C GLY A 704 40.33 42.32 36.58
N ALA A 705 40.52 43.58 37.02
CA ALA A 705 39.41 44.49 37.30
C ALA A 705 38.70 44.86 35.99
N MET A 706 37.36 44.91 36.00
CA MET A 706 36.53 45.15 34.80
C MET A 706 36.89 46.45 34.07
N ASP A 707 37.19 47.51 34.81
CA ASP A 707 37.47 48.84 34.27
C ASP A 707 38.92 49.01 33.72
N ASP A 708 39.72 47.94 33.69
CA ASP A 708 41.10 47.98 33.19
C ASP A 708 41.18 47.50 31.74
N PRO A 709 41.33 48.39 30.74
CA PRO A 709 41.40 48.03 29.32
C PRO A 709 42.62 47.16 28.96
N THR A 710 43.61 47.03 29.86
CA THR A 710 44.77 46.13 29.65
C THR A 710 44.45 44.65 29.85
N THR A 711 43.23 44.31 30.26
CA THR A 711 42.78 42.93 30.52
C THR A 711 42.45 42.14 29.27
N TRP A 712 42.19 42.80 28.14
CA TRP A 712 41.89 42.14 26.87
C TRP A 712 43.12 42.08 25.94
N THR A 713 43.37 40.93 25.32
CA THR A 713 44.46 40.77 24.33
C THR A 713 44.15 41.48 23.01
N ASP A 714 45.16 41.71 22.18
CA ASP A 714 44.95 42.20 20.82
C ASP A 714 44.05 41.24 19.99
N PRO A 715 43.20 41.77 19.10
CA PRO A 715 42.41 40.96 18.17
C PRO A 715 43.29 40.11 17.23
N VAL A 716 42.96 38.82 17.12
CA VAL A 716 43.61 37.85 16.24
C VAL A 716 42.63 37.35 15.19
N ARG A 717 43.01 37.43 13.92
CA ARG A 717 42.25 36.87 12.79
C ARG A 717 42.41 35.35 12.76
N LEU A 718 41.29 34.62 12.67
CA LEU A 718 41.26 33.16 12.68
C LEU A 718 41.05 32.53 11.30
N THR A 719 40.44 33.24 10.35
CA THR A 719 40.18 32.72 8.99
C THR A 719 40.92 33.55 7.93
N ASP A 720 41.57 32.88 6.97
CA ASP A 720 42.32 33.49 5.85
C ASP A 720 42.52 32.42 4.74
N PRO A 721 42.22 32.68 3.45
CA PRO A 721 41.77 33.92 2.79
C PRO A 721 40.33 34.35 3.14
N PRO A 722 39.90 35.60 2.82
CA PRO A 722 38.54 36.07 3.12
C PRO A 722 37.49 35.34 2.27
N GLU A 723 36.79 34.40 2.92
CA GLU A 723 35.78 33.50 2.32
C GLU A 723 34.36 33.83 2.80
N ALA A 724 34.15 35.10 3.17
CA ALA A 724 32.91 35.62 3.74
C ALA A 724 32.45 34.83 5.00
N ASP A 725 33.41 34.49 5.87
CA ASP A 725 33.17 33.76 7.10
C ASP A 725 32.41 34.62 8.12
N ALA A 726 31.30 34.10 8.64
CA ALA A 726 30.45 34.84 9.57
C ALA A 726 29.75 33.91 10.57
N GLY A 727 29.14 34.50 11.61
CA GLY A 727 28.31 33.77 12.56
C GLY A 727 29.09 32.73 13.36
N ALA A 728 29.90 33.21 14.32
CA ALA A 728 30.66 32.33 15.21
C ALA A 728 29.73 31.66 16.24
N ALA A 729 29.94 30.37 16.49
CA ALA A 729 29.30 29.60 17.53
C ALA A 729 30.34 28.81 18.29
N VAL A 730 30.29 28.82 19.62
CA VAL A 730 31.35 28.23 20.45
C VAL A 730 30.78 27.37 21.57
N VAL A 731 31.44 26.25 21.86
CA VAL A 731 31.15 25.41 23.03
C VAL A 731 32.43 24.79 23.58
N GLU A 732 32.48 24.58 24.90
CA GLU A 732 33.55 23.85 25.58
C GLU A 732 33.09 22.40 25.84
N GLU A 733 33.93 21.44 25.46
CA GLU A 733 33.67 20.01 25.56
C GLU A 733 34.92 19.28 26.11
N GLY A 734 34.90 18.91 27.38
CA GLY A 734 35.88 17.99 27.96
C GLY A 734 37.34 18.47 27.90
N GLY A 735 37.57 19.77 28.04
CA GLY A 735 38.88 20.42 27.91
C GLY A 735 39.23 20.85 26.49
N THR A 736 38.28 20.77 25.56
CA THR A 736 38.44 21.22 24.16
C THR A 736 37.44 22.32 23.84
N LEU A 737 37.92 23.44 23.30
CA LEU A 737 37.05 24.50 22.79
C LEU A 737 36.74 24.24 21.32
N HIS A 738 35.47 24.20 20.96
CA HIS A 738 34.99 24.03 19.59
C HIS A 738 34.38 25.35 19.10
N LEU A 739 34.89 25.88 17.98
CA LEU A 739 34.33 27.02 17.27
C LEU A 739 33.83 26.55 15.91
N ALA A 740 32.56 26.78 15.62
CA ALA A 740 31.99 26.62 14.28
C ALA A 740 31.58 27.98 13.69
N TRP A 741 31.65 28.11 12.37
CA TRP A 741 31.16 29.28 11.65
C TRP A 741 30.68 28.89 10.26
N ARG A 742 29.85 29.74 9.65
CA ARG A 742 29.45 29.58 8.24
C ARG A 742 30.48 30.22 7.32
N SER A 743 30.79 29.55 6.21
CA SER A 743 31.83 29.95 5.26
C SER A 743 31.37 29.79 3.81
N GLN A 744 31.74 30.73 2.94
CA GLN A 744 31.57 30.62 1.48
C GLN A 744 32.82 30.10 0.76
N HIS A 745 33.69 29.34 1.44
CA HIS A 745 34.94 28.86 0.86
C HIS A 745 34.81 28.14 -0.49
N ARG A 746 33.65 27.51 -0.76
CA ARG A 746 33.34 26.86 -2.04
C ARG A 746 32.64 27.73 -3.07
N ALA A 747 32.12 28.90 -2.70
CA ALA A 747 31.43 29.78 -3.64
C ALA A 747 32.27 30.17 -4.88
N PRO A 748 33.61 30.34 -4.80
CA PRO A 748 34.45 30.51 -5.99
C PRO A 748 34.42 29.32 -6.97
N LEU A 749 34.19 28.09 -6.49
CA LEU A 749 34.07 26.86 -7.29
C LEU A 749 32.74 26.81 -8.07
N HIS A 750 31.69 27.48 -7.57
CA HIS A 750 30.35 27.50 -8.17
C HIS A 750 30.11 28.66 -9.16
N ARG A 751 31.16 29.40 -9.56
CA ARG A 751 31.06 30.37 -10.65
C ARG A 751 30.97 29.63 -11.98
N SER A 752 29.78 29.52 -12.58
CA SER A 752 29.46 28.98 -13.93
C SER A 752 30.68 28.47 -14.70
N ARG A 753 31.15 27.28 -14.33
CA ARG A 753 32.11 26.47 -15.07
C ARG A 753 31.61 25.05 -14.94
N THR A 754 31.61 24.34 -16.05
CA THR A 754 31.52 22.88 -16.16
C THR A 754 32.06 22.20 -14.90
N LEU A 755 31.36 21.20 -14.36
CA LEU A 755 31.80 20.36 -13.23
C LEU A 755 33.31 20.11 -13.30
N ASP A 756 34.04 20.46 -12.23
CA ASP A 756 35.48 20.23 -12.17
C ASP A 756 35.75 18.73 -12.10
N THR A 757 36.14 18.13 -13.23
CA THR A 757 36.48 16.71 -13.32
C THR A 757 37.72 16.33 -12.50
N ALA A 758 38.42 17.29 -11.89
CA ALA A 758 39.50 17.02 -10.95
C ALA A 758 39.05 16.86 -9.49
N ASP A 759 37.81 17.22 -9.13
CA ASP A 759 37.27 17.04 -7.78
C ASP A 759 36.72 15.61 -7.59
N ALA A 760 37.58 14.73 -7.07
CA ALA A 760 37.23 13.33 -6.81
C ALA A 760 36.09 13.15 -5.79
N ALA A 761 35.93 14.08 -4.83
CA ALA A 761 34.89 14.00 -3.80
C ALA A 761 33.53 14.46 -4.32
N ALA A 762 33.51 15.41 -5.25
CA ALA A 762 32.29 15.74 -6.00
C ALA A 762 31.90 14.59 -6.93
N LEU A 763 32.85 14.02 -7.68
CA LEU A 763 32.59 12.91 -8.61
C LEU A 763 32.11 11.64 -7.92
N SER A 764 32.62 11.31 -6.73
CA SER A 764 32.20 10.10 -6.00
C SER A 764 30.78 10.15 -5.45
N ARG A 765 30.15 11.34 -5.42
CA ARG A 765 28.78 11.54 -4.91
C ARG A 765 27.73 11.47 -6.01
N LEU A 766 28.15 11.29 -7.26
CA LEU A 766 27.29 11.25 -8.44
C LEU A 766 26.95 9.78 -8.77
N GLY A 767 25.71 9.53 -9.18
CA GLY A 767 25.14 8.22 -9.47
C GLY A 767 23.67 8.08 -9.05
N THR A 768 23.08 9.09 -8.41
CA THR A 768 21.77 8.99 -7.74
C THR A 768 20.66 9.69 -8.52
N PHE A 769 19.41 9.43 -8.13
CA PHE A 769 18.26 10.12 -8.72
C PHE A 769 18.31 11.64 -8.47
N GLU A 770 18.94 12.09 -7.39
CA GLU A 770 18.96 13.50 -6.99
C GLU A 770 20.09 14.32 -7.63
N ASP A 771 20.98 13.71 -8.42
CA ASP A 771 22.14 14.41 -8.98
C ASP A 771 21.77 15.63 -9.86
N ARG A 772 22.23 16.83 -9.54
CA ARG A 772 21.93 18.06 -10.31
C ARG A 772 23.12 18.65 -11.07
N ALA A 773 24.26 17.95 -11.16
CA ALA A 773 25.47 18.46 -11.78
C ALA A 773 25.33 18.69 -13.31
N HIS A 774 25.92 19.77 -13.82
CA HIS A 774 26.05 20.02 -15.26
C HIS A 774 27.31 19.39 -15.84
N TYR A 775 27.13 18.43 -16.75
CA TYR A 775 28.22 17.68 -17.41
C TYR A 775 28.44 18.09 -18.86
N THR A 776 29.65 17.85 -19.36
CA THR A 776 29.89 17.71 -20.80
C THR A 776 29.27 16.42 -21.30
N TYR A 777 28.64 16.45 -22.47
CA TYR A 777 27.99 15.30 -23.10
C TYR A 777 28.89 14.06 -23.14
N ASP A 778 28.43 12.96 -22.55
CA ASP A 778 29.05 11.64 -22.71
C ASP A 778 28.68 11.05 -24.09
N THR A 779 29.68 10.52 -24.80
CA THR A 779 29.52 9.93 -26.14
C THR A 779 29.44 8.40 -26.10
N ALA A 780 29.61 7.79 -24.93
CA ALA A 780 29.66 6.35 -24.78
C ALA A 780 28.26 5.72 -24.60
N THR A 781 28.11 4.46 -25.00
CA THR A 781 26.79 3.80 -25.17
C THR A 781 26.48 2.73 -24.12
N ARG A 782 27.31 2.55 -23.09
CA ARG A 782 27.11 1.54 -22.04
C ARG A 782 26.11 2.02 -20.99
N ASN A 783 25.68 1.10 -20.13
CA ASN A 783 24.72 1.39 -19.05
C ASN A 783 25.35 2.23 -17.91
N GLU A 784 26.68 2.23 -17.82
CA GLU A 784 27.46 3.09 -16.92
C GLU A 784 27.50 4.56 -17.42
N ASP A 785 27.23 4.78 -18.70
CA ASP A 785 27.35 6.07 -19.40
C ASP A 785 25.99 6.81 -19.42
N HIS A 786 25.46 7.16 -18.25
CA HIS A 786 24.08 7.67 -18.11
C HIS A 786 23.86 9.15 -18.49
N PHE A 787 24.89 10.00 -18.53
CA PHE A 787 24.74 11.45 -18.71
C PHE A 787 24.83 11.90 -20.18
N ALA A 788 23.78 11.63 -20.95
CA ALA A 788 23.65 12.08 -22.34
C ALA A 788 22.26 12.66 -22.65
N ARG A 789 22.20 13.52 -23.67
CA ARG A 789 20.98 14.27 -24.04
C ARG A 789 19.82 13.38 -24.51
N ASP A 790 20.16 12.23 -25.09
CA ASP A 790 19.23 11.22 -25.56
C ASP A 790 18.88 10.20 -24.47
N THR A 791 19.37 10.36 -23.24
CA THR A 791 19.29 9.33 -22.21
C THR A 791 18.25 9.66 -21.13
N VAL A 792 17.43 8.66 -20.81
CA VAL A 792 16.46 8.68 -19.72
C VAL A 792 16.84 7.59 -18.72
N GLY A 793 17.07 7.98 -17.47
CA GLY A 793 17.39 7.08 -16.37
C GLY A 793 16.12 6.47 -15.78
N VAL A 794 16.10 5.15 -15.67
CA VAL A 794 15.05 4.35 -15.01
C VAL A 794 15.66 3.79 -13.72
N TYR A 795 15.38 4.46 -12.61
CA TYR A 795 15.80 4.05 -11.28
C TYR A 795 14.80 3.05 -10.74
N LEU A 796 15.19 1.79 -10.66
CA LEU A 796 14.32 0.67 -10.29
C LEU A 796 14.54 0.36 -8.81
N ASP A 797 13.50 0.50 -7.99
CA ASP A 797 13.57 0.15 -6.58
C ASP A 797 13.50 -1.38 -6.44
N ALA A 798 14.66 -2.02 -6.32
CA ALA A 798 14.75 -3.46 -6.33
C ALA A 798 14.48 -4.02 -4.94
N GLU A 799 13.43 -4.86 -4.80
CA GLU A 799 13.31 -5.71 -3.61
C GLU A 799 14.60 -6.50 -3.40
N SER A 800 15.01 -6.64 -2.14
CA SER A 800 16.21 -7.39 -1.75
C SER A 800 16.22 -8.79 -2.39
N GLY A 801 17.21 -9.03 -3.24
CA GLY A 801 17.33 -10.24 -4.06
C GLY A 801 18.72 -10.38 -4.65
N THR A 802 19.06 -11.57 -5.14
CA THR A 802 20.39 -11.80 -5.73
C THR A 802 20.57 -10.95 -7.00
N PRO A 803 21.80 -10.50 -7.33
CA PRO A 803 22.07 -9.73 -8.55
C PRO A 803 21.51 -10.36 -9.82
N GLU A 804 21.52 -11.70 -9.93
CA GLU A 804 20.99 -12.44 -11.09
C GLU A 804 19.46 -12.40 -11.19
N ARG A 805 18.76 -12.19 -10.06
CA ARG A 805 17.31 -11.96 -10.07
C ARG A 805 16.99 -10.56 -10.56
N ILE A 806 17.74 -9.56 -10.08
CA ILE A 806 17.59 -8.16 -10.48
C ILE A 806 17.84 -8.01 -11.99
N GLU A 807 18.93 -8.59 -12.50
CA GLU A 807 19.23 -8.57 -13.94
C GLU A 807 18.14 -9.21 -14.80
N ARG A 808 17.58 -10.35 -14.36
CA ARG A 808 16.46 -11.01 -15.08
C ARG A 808 15.19 -10.15 -15.10
N VAL A 809 14.89 -9.45 -14.01
CA VAL A 809 13.73 -8.53 -13.94
C VAL A 809 13.95 -7.33 -14.87
N ILE A 810 15.15 -6.74 -14.85
CA ILE A 810 15.52 -5.64 -15.75
C ILE A 810 15.46 -6.09 -17.22
N ALA A 811 15.96 -7.28 -17.56
CA ALA A 811 15.89 -7.80 -18.93
C ALA A 811 14.43 -7.94 -19.41
N ARG A 812 13.55 -8.51 -18.57
CA ARG A 812 12.12 -8.62 -18.88
C ARG A 812 11.47 -7.24 -19.08
N ALA A 813 11.80 -6.28 -18.22
CA ALA A 813 11.29 -4.91 -18.34
C ALA A 813 11.78 -4.23 -19.62
N ARG A 814 13.05 -4.41 -19.98
CA ARG A 814 13.62 -3.92 -21.23
C ARG A 814 12.87 -4.45 -22.44
N ASP A 815 12.71 -5.77 -22.53
CA ASP A 815 12.04 -6.41 -23.65
C ASP A 815 10.58 -5.95 -23.80
N PHE A 816 9.89 -5.74 -22.68
CA PHE A 816 8.51 -5.24 -22.68
C PHE A 816 8.39 -3.76 -23.06
N VAL A 817 9.32 -2.91 -22.62
CA VAL A 817 9.23 -1.44 -22.76
C VAL A 817 9.87 -0.93 -24.06
N ASP A 818 10.88 -1.62 -24.60
CA ASP A 818 11.62 -1.17 -25.80
C ASP A 818 10.73 -0.89 -27.03
N PRO A 819 9.66 -1.66 -27.32
CA PRO A 819 8.73 -1.34 -28.42
C PRO A 819 8.06 0.04 -28.29
N PHE A 820 7.96 0.59 -27.07
CA PHE A 820 7.35 1.88 -26.77
C PHE A 820 8.39 3.01 -26.64
N ARG A 821 9.67 2.72 -26.85
CA ARG A 821 10.75 3.70 -26.74
C ARG A 821 10.76 4.65 -27.94
N PRO A 822 10.75 5.99 -27.72
CA PRO A 822 11.02 6.93 -28.80
C PRO A 822 12.39 6.66 -29.43
N VAL A 823 12.49 6.74 -30.77
CA VAL A 823 13.71 6.37 -31.52
C VAL A 823 14.96 7.15 -31.07
N GLN A 824 14.78 8.38 -30.62
CA GLN A 824 15.82 9.30 -30.17
C GLN A 824 16.16 9.18 -28.68
N VAL A 825 15.51 8.27 -27.95
CA VAL A 825 15.70 8.10 -26.50
C VAL A 825 16.34 6.75 -26.23
N ARG A 826 17.33 6.71 -25.34
CA ARG A 826 17.93 5.50 -24.76
C ARG A 826 17.54 5.40 -23.29
N TYR A 827 17.16 4.20 -22.85
CA TYR A 827 16.90 3.94 -21.43
C TYR A 827 18.14 3.36 -20.77
N VAL A 828 18.56 3.96 -19.66
CA VAL A 828 19.60 3.42 -18.78
C VAL A 828 18.94 2.95 -17.49
N TRP A 829 19.24 1.72 -17.09
CA TRP A 829 18.54 1.05 -15.98
C TRP A 829 19.45 1.00 -14.76
N ILE A 830 19.00 1.60 -13.67
CA ILE A 830 19.81 1.81 -12.45
C ILE A 830 19.08 1.11 -11.30
N PRO A 831 19.52 -0.09 -10.87
CA PRO A 831 18.93 -0.74 -9.71
C PRO A 831 19.32 0.04 -8.44
N VAL A 832 18.33 0.48 -7.68
CA VAL A 832 18.52 1.02 -6.33
C VAL A 832 18.32 -0.14 -5.37
N VAL A 833 19.42 -0.62 -4.78
CA VAL A 833 19.35 -1.62 -3.72
C VAL A 833 19.37 -0.86 -2.41
N HIS A 834 18.24 -0.85 -1.70
CA HIS A 834 18.24 -0.39 -0.31
C HIS A 834 19.03 -1.40 0.51
N ALA A 835 20.09 -0.96 1.16
CA ALA A 835 20.61 -1.71 2.28
C ALA A 835 19.47 -1.76 3.30
N HIS A 836 18.87 -2.94 3.49
CA HIS A 836 18.06 -3.13 4.68
C HIS A 836 18.99 -2.78 5.85
N GLU A 837 18.57 -1.84 6.71
CA GLU A 837 18.95 -1.92 8.12
C GLU A 837 18.64 -3.36 8.50
N ASP A 838 19.69 -4.15 8.72
CA ASP A 838 19.55 -5.50 9.21
C ASP A 838 18.67 -5.41 10.44
N ALA A 839 17.41 -5.81 10.29
CA ALA A 839 16.54 -6.05 11.41
C ALA A 839 17.31 -7.05 12.26
N ILE A 840 17.77 -6.58 13.43
CA ILE A 840 18.40 -7.41 14.44
C ILE A 840 17.49 -8.65 14.57
N PRO A 841 17.98 -9.87 14.27
CA PRO A 841 17.16 -11.04 14.44
C PRO A 841 16.78 -11.08 15.92
N THR A 842 15.51 -10.90 16.23
CA THR A 842 14.97 -11.05 17.59
C THR A 842 15.14 -12.47 18.15
N ASP A 843 15.72 -13.39 17.37
CA ASP A 843 16.01 -14.77 17.73
C ASP A 843 17.45 -14.99 18.24
N ALA A 844 18.28 -13.94 18.32
CA ALA A 844 19.66 -14.04 18.82
C ALA A 844 19.84 -13.69 20.32
N VAL A 845 18.75 -13.59 21.10
CA VAL A 845 18.81 -13.29 22.56
C VAL A 845 18.32 -14.45 23.45
N THR A 846 18.13 -15.65 22.90
CA THR A 846 17.73 -16.82 23.72
C THR A 846 18.60 -18.05 23.44
N ALA A 847 19.92 -17.93 23.59
CA ALA A 847 20.81 -19.07 23.85
C ALA A 847 22.22 -18.58 24.22
N GLU A 848 22.40 -18.00 25.39
CA GLU A 848 23.70 -18.08 26.07
C GLU A 848 23.48 -18.77 27.41
N GLU A 849 23.71 -20.09 27.39
CA GLU A 849 23.95 -20.88 28.59
C GLU A 849 25.21 -20.36 29.28
N TRP A 850 25.08 -20.04 30.56
CA TRP A 850 26.19 -19.77 31.44
C TRP A 850 26.92 -21.09 31.74
N GLU A 851 28.09 -21.30 31.15
CA GLU A 851 29.06 -22.28 31.68
C GLU A 851 30.12 -21.54 32.50
N ASP A 852 30.01 -21.70 33.82
CA ASP A 852 31.10 -21.56 34.77
C ASP A 852 32.21 -22.58 34.44
N GLU A 853 33.46 -22.13 34.35
CA GLU A 853 34.59 -22.60 35.19
C GLU A 853 35.95 -22.36 34.49
N ILE A 854 36.75 -21.49 35.13
CA ILE A 854 38.10 -21.79 35.61
C ILE A 854 38.86 -22.88 34.83
N THR A 855 39.75 -22.52 33.91
CA THR A 855 41.21 -22.74 34.00
C THR A 855 41.97 -22.08 32.85
#